data_AF-A0AA39I2K5-F1
#
_entry.id   AF-A0AA39I2K5-F1
#
_cell.length_a   1.000
_cell.length_b   1.000
_cell.length_c   1.000
_cell.angle_alpha   90.00
_cell.angle_beta   90.00
_cell.angle_gamma   90.00
#
_symmetry.space_group_name_H-M   'P 1'
#
loop_
_entity.id
_entity.type
_entity.pdbx_description
1 polymer ?
#
loop_
_entity_poly.entity_id
_entity_poly.type
_entity_poly.pdbx_seq_one_letter_code
_entity_poly.pdbx_strand_id
1 'polypeptide(L)'
;MNASNVLILLCRDFPLEDATGQFSNTDLEMYHHLRGEILNFQDNETVNADRLIISEESEDEGYESNELSDDDFEPEHTPKTDPFPYDDDEMQDIVDLYDGKNGPRWKFETIQSKYKKLTCSRQIRRFRKYVSEEGSKRLKERQLDCALFYDFLDCSQKHHIICDIDLKRMALGIAEELAMQDFKASASFVYKFKKRHHIVSRKVTRRTVKCTAEDLAVQKERAETFKNEVRAVLKTVDHNKVFNTDQSGIQLELRGGRTLAFQGIKNVEALVQRISSTTHSLTIQPVITASGKLQLPMLVCFREPKPPKKFASEMEEFKYLKCVHSKCGMMTSALFIDWLNRVFIPNGGKESVLLLDSWTGYKKPMEESGREVEFMVIPEKMTGELQPLDIFFNRQFKAFLRRMIEVLMREKPDYIVSKIEYVDVHVLVDYDGDNPNFLFHPDRPSFDLETAKYVRYSKLSIDRYDGEMAIEHDVRPYFHVKSVEDFVMYNILYFEDHVPHFWPDYATKVDIWQCHFRAGSGLQAWLGKILRSKRLSSLHISSVICGGNEEEHLQNDLLEAIAKSKRLLSVGLYQNWNLPNLDIELAKRIIECWRDSTNGFGREVLVEMASFQRYESQARMMRDELFQGKKALQHSLGCGRVEWPEGMRRIRFVP
;
A
#
# COMPACT_ATOMS: atom_id res chain seq x y z
N MET A 1 22.52 17.65 -17.97
CA MET A 1 22.93 16.84 -16.80
C MET A 1 23.07 15.40 -17.28
N ASN A 2 24.23 14.80 -17.10
CA ASN A 2 24.46 13.40 -17.42
C ASN A 2 24.60 12.62 -16.10
N ALA A 3 23.67 11.71 -15.80
CA ALA A 3 23.66 10.96 -14.54
C ALA A 3 24.96 10.16 -14.33
N SER A 4 25.52 9.60 -15.40
CA SER A 4 26.79 8.89 -15.39
C SER A 4 27.97 9.81 -15.03
N ASN A 5 27.96 11.08 -15.49
CA ASN A 5 28.97 12.06 -15.10
C ASN A 5 28.89 12.44 -13.61
N VAL A 6 27.68 12.59 -13.07
CA VAL A 6 27.47 12.89 -11.64
C VAL A 6 27.91 11.70 -10.78
N LEU A 7 27.63 10.46 -11.21
CA LEU A 7 28.13 9.25 -10.54
C LEU A 7 29.66 9.20 -10.55
N ILE A 8 30.30 9.48 -11.69
CA ILE A 8 31.77 9.56 -11.79
C ILE A 8 32.35 10.61 -10.83
N LEU A 9 31.69 11.76 -10.65
CA LEU A 9 32.09 12.78 -9.69
C LEU A 9 31.94 12.31 -8.24
N LEU A 10 30.84 11.64 -7.91
CA LEU A 10 30.64 11.05 -6.58
C LEU A 10 31.69 9.98 -6.26
N CYS A 11 32.13 9.21 -7.26
CA CYS A 11 33.24 8.26 -7.11
C CYS A 11 34.59 8.91 -6.74
N ARG A 12 34.74 10.24 -6.83
CA ARG A 12 35.97 10.91 -6.34
C ARG A 12 36.04 11.01 -4.82
N ASP A 13 34.88 11.17 -4.16
CA ASP A 13 34.78 11.21 -2.70
C ASP A 13 34.42 9.84 -2.11
N PHE A 14 33.67 9.03 -2.86
CA PHE A 14 33.19 7.71 -2.47
C PHE A 14 33.67 6.67 -3.51
N PRO A 15 34.95 6.30 -3.50
CA PRO A 15 35.58 5.58 -4.60
C PRO A 15 34.90 4.25 -4.95
N LEU A 16 34.38 4.20 -6.17
CA LEU A 16 34.17 2.99 -6.97
C LEU A 16 35.29 2.95 -8.02
N GLU A 17 35.87 1.79 -8.28
CA GLU A 17 37.02 1.67 -9.19
C GLU A 17 36.71 2.22 -10.61
N ASP A 18 37.68 2.94 -11.19
CA ASP A 18 37.80 3.36 -12.61
C ASP A 18 36.91 4.50 -13.19
N ALA A 19 36.52 5.50 -12.40
CA ALA A 19 35.72 6.62 -12.89
C ALA A 19 36.58 7.79 -13.48
N THR A 20 36.58 7.99 -14.82
CA THR A 20 37.16 9.18 -15.49
C THR A 20 36.20 9.82 -16.49
N GLY A 21 36.16 11.16 -16.57
CA GLY A 21 35.23 11.89 -17.46
C GLY A 21 35.47 13.41 -17.52
N GLN A 22 34.85 14.07 -18.50
CA GLN A 22 34.75 15.54 -18.60
C GLN A 22 33.37 15.99 -18.09
N PHE A 23 33.32 17.03 -17.26
CA PHE A 23 32.12 17.41 -16.50
C PHE A 23 31.61 18.80 -16.87
N SER A 24 30.29 18.95 -16.97
CA SER A 24 29.65 20.26 -17.11
C SER A 24 29.44 20.94 -15.75
N ASN A 25 29.20 22.25 -15.74
CA ASN A 25 28.88 22.98 -14.50
C ASN A 25 27.62 22.42 -13.81
N THR A 26 26.61 22.02 -14.57
CA THR A 26 25.40 21.38 -14.03
C THR A 26 25.68 20.03 -13.39
N ASP A 27 26.64 19.26 -13.91
CA ASP A 27 27.04 17.98 -13.30
C ASP A 27 27.76 18.21 -11.95
N LEU A 28 28.59 19.26 -11.86
CA LEU A 28 29.28 19.66 -10.62
C LEU A 28 28.32 20.17 -9.54
N GLU A 29 27.34 21.01 -9.90
CA GLU A 29 26.32 21.49 -8.97
C GLU A 29 25.51 20.33 -8.36
N MET A 30 25.08 19.39 -9.19
CA MET A 30 24.36 18.20 -8.74
C MET A 30 25.23 17.31 -7.84
N TYR A 31 26.48 17.11 -8.21
CA TYR A 31 27.45 16.40 -7.38
C TYR A 31 27.60 17.02 -5.99
N HIS A 32 27.78 18.35 -5.90
CA HIS A 32 27.91 19.04 -4.60
C HIS A 32 26.65 18.89 -3.74
N HIS A 33 25.47 18.96 -4.36
CA HIS A 33 24.20 18.75 -3.67
C HIS A 33 24.09 17.32 -3.11
N LEU A 34 24.30 16.30 -3.95
CA LEU A 34 24.23 14.89 -3.54
C LEU A 34 25.28 14.55 -2.48
N ARG A 35 26.51 15.05 -2.65
CA ARG A 35 27.59 14.91 -1.66
C ARG A 35 27.19 15.49 -0.30
N GLY A 36 26.58 16.67 -0.28
CA GLY A 36 26.08 17.31 0.93
C GLY A 36 25.02 16.47 1.64
N GLU A 37 24.06 15.93 0.89
CA GLU A 37 23.02 15.04 1.44
C GLU A 37 23.60 13.72 1.98
N ILE A 38 24.58 13.11 1.29
CA ILE A 38 25.25 11.89 1.75
C ILE A 38 26.01 12.13 3.07
N LEU A 39 26.78 13.22 3.18
CA LEU A 39 27.51 13.56 4.40
C LEU A 39 26.55 13.84 5.56
N ASN A 40 25.48 14.61 5.33
CA ASN A 40 24.43 14.85 6.31
C ASN A 40 23.74 13.56 6.79
N PHE A 41 23.67 12.53 5.93
CA PHE A 41 23.11 11.23 6.29
C PHE A 41 24.06 10.45 7.21
N GLN A 42 25.36 10.42 6.90
CA GLN A 42 26.39 9.75 7.72
C GLN A 42 26.46 10.30 9.15
N ASP A 43 26.31 11.61 9.32
CA ASP A 43 26.36 12.27 10.64
C ASP A 43 25.11 12.03 11.50
N ASN A 44 23.93 11.80 10.89
CA ASN A 44 22.68 11.61 11.63
C ASN A 44 22.39 10.16 12.03
N GLU A 45 22.84 9.16 11.25
CA GLU A 45 22.66 7.75 11.60
C GLU A 45 23.70 7.25 12.63
N THR A 46 24.92 7.80 12.65
CA THR A 46 25.94 7.47 13.67
C THR A 46 25.47 7.82 15.09
N VAL A 47 24.60 8.84 15.25
CA VAL A 47 24.00 9.23 16.53
C VAL A 47 22.83 8.31 16.97
N ASN A 48 22.28 7.52 16.03
CA ASN A 48 21.04 6.78 16.22
C ASN A 48 21.19 5.24 16.17
N ALA A 49 22.39 4.73 15.87
CA ALA A 49 22.67 3.30 15.75
C ALA A 49 22.31 2.48 17.01
N ASP A 50 22.42 3.07 18.21
CA ASP A 50 22.13 2.39 19.49
C ASP A 50 20.64 2.34 19.87
N ARG A 51 19.75 3.08 19.18
CA ARG A 51 18.31 3.16 19.53
C ARG A 51 17.37 2.43 18.56
N LEU A 52 17.87 1.91 17.44
CA LEU A 52 17.05 1.60 16.25
C LEU A 52 17.01 0.13 15.81
N ILE A 53 17.44 -0.81 16.65
CA ILE A 53 17.36 -2.26 16.36
C ILE A 53 15.90 -2.76 16.26
N ILE A 54 14.89 -1.96 16.63
CA ILE A 54 13.55 -2.49 16.93
C ILE A 54 12.46 -2.08 15.91
N SER A 55 12.64 -1.12 14.99
CA SER A 55 11.46 -0.44 14.39
C SER A 55 11.04 -0.73 12.95
N GLU A 56 11.78 -1.47 12.11
CA GLU A 56 11.43 -1.58 10.67
C GLU A 56 11.10 -2.98 10.13
N GLU A 57 11.15 -4.06 10.92
CA GLU A 57 10.80 -5.40 10.43
C GLU A 57 9.30 -5.72 10.56
N SER A 58 8.44 -5.02 9.81
CA SER A 58 7.12 -5.52 9.37
C SER A 58 6.34 -4.43 8.65
N GLU A 59 6.61 -4.26 7.36
CA GLU A 59 5.62 -3.71 6.43
C GLU A 59 4.79 -4.90 5.91
N ASP A 60 3.75 -5.25 6.67
CA ASP A 60 2.69 -6.15 6.21
C ASP A 60 1.38 -5.36 6.17
N GLU A 61 0.68 -5.48 5.05
CA GLU A 61 -0.47 -4.69 4.64
C GLU A 61 -1.71 -4.92 5.51
N GLY A 62 -2.43 -3.84 5.82
CA GLY A 62 -3.74 -3.90 6.45
C GLY A 62 -4.14 -2.57 7.06
N TYR A 63 -4.84 -1.73 6.29
CA TYR A 63 -5.62 -0.63 6.83
C TYR A 63 -6.76 -1.20 7.67
N GLU A 64 -6.54 -1.39 8.97
CA GLU A 64 -7.63 -1.45 9.94
C GLU A 64 -7.75 -0.09 10.62
N SER A 65 -8.92 0.51 10.40
CA SER A 65 -9.36 1.74 11.04
C SER A 65 -9.92 1.42 12.42
N ASN A 66 -9.69 2.38 13.33
CA ASN A 66 -10.22 2.53 14.69
C ASN A 66 -9.57 1.67 15.79
N GLU A 67 -8.79 2.34 16.65
CA GLU A 67 -9.27 2.71 17.98
C GLU A 67 -8.39 3.80 18.62
N LEU A 68 -9.07 4.68 19.35
CA LEU A 68 -8.58 5.90 19.99
C LEU A 68 -7.58 5.62 21.12
N SER A 69 -6.44 6.31 21.13
CA SER A 69 -6.08 7.28 22.20
C SER A 69 -4.67 7.83 21.97
N ASP A 70 -4.61 9.04 21.41
CA ASP A 70 -3.55 9.98 21.75
C ASP A 70 -3.89 10.57 23.12
N ASP A 71 -2.91 10.67 24.00
CA ASP A 71 -2.73 11.81 24.91
C ASP A 71 -1.40 11.67 25.66
N ASP A 72 -0.33 12.21 25.04
CA ASP A 72 0.79 12.78 25.80
C ASP A 72 0.30 14.11 26.40
N PHE A 73 -0.34 14.01 27.57
CA PHE A 73 -0.69 15.17 28.40
C PHE A 73 0.04 15.07 29.75
N GLU A 74 1.04 15.93 29.94
CA GLU A 74 1.63 16.22 31.25
C GLU A 74 1.00 17.48 31.84
N PRO A 75 0.32 17.36 32.99
CA PRO A 75 0.19 18.48 33.92
C PRO A 75 1.02 18.23 35.19
N GLU A 76 1.69 19.30 35.62
CA GLU A 76 2.44 19.43 36.86
C GLU A 76 1.63 19.08 38.13
N HIS A 77 2.40 18.69 39.16
CA HIS A 77 2.15 18.49 40.60
C HIS A 77 0.75 18.79 41.20
N THR A 78 0.25 17.94 42.10
CA THR A 78 0.79 17.79 43.48
C THR A 78 0.43 16.43 44.12
N PRO A 79 1.26 15.86 45.00
CA PRO A 79 0.87 14.72 45.82
C PRO A 79 -0.20 15.18 46.83
N LYS A 80 -1.41 14.65 46.73
CA LYS A 80 -2.38 14.74 47.84
C LYS A 80 -1.82 13.92 49.00
N THR A 81 -1.48 14.60 50.09
CA THR A 81 -1.05 14.06 51.39
C THR A 81 -1.95 12.92 51.85
N ASP A 82 -1.33 11.84 52.35
CA ASP A 82 -2.01 10.67 52.89
C ASP A 82 -3.02 11.06 54.00
N PRO A 83 -4.32 10.68 53.91
CA PRO A 83 -5.31 11.05 54.91
C PRO A 83 -5.08 10.43 56.30
N PHE A 84 -4.25 9.38 56.41
CA PHE A 84 -3.99 8.68 57.67
C PHE A 84 -2.50 8.36 57.87
N PRO A 85 -1.91 8.71 59.02
CA PRO A 85 -0.47 8.62 59.23
C PRO A 85 0.03 7.28 59.84
N TYR A 86 -0.85 6.28 59.92
CA TYR A 86 -0.66 4.97 60.58
C TYR A 86 -1.05 3.83 59.63
N ASP A 87 -0.43 2.66 59.78
CA ASP A 87 -0.80 1.45 59.04
C ASP A 87 -2.03 0.73 59.62
N ASP A 88 -2.50 -0.33 58.95
CA ASP A 88 -3.77 -1.00 59.28
C ASP A 88 -3.73 -1.66 60.68
N ASP A 89 -2.59 -2.22 61.08
CA ASP A 89 -2.40 -2.85 62.39
C ASP A 89 -2.31 -1.81 63.52
N GLU A 90 -1.61 -0.70 63.26
CA GLU A 90 -1.55 0.45 64.18
C GLU A 90 -2.94 1.09 64.36
N MET A 91 -3.72 1.23 63.29
CA MET A 91 -5.08 1.76 63.36
C MET A 91 -6.02 0.83 64.15
N GLN A 92 -5.86 -0.48 64.02
CA GLN A 92 -6.57 -1.49 64.82
C GLN A 92 -6.19 -1.37 66.31
N ASP A 93 -4.91 -1.31 66.67
CA ASP A 93 -4.45 -1.19 68.07
C ASP A 93 -4.95 0.12 68.71
N ILE A 94 -4.93 1.24 67.96
CA ILE A 94 -5.47 2.53 68.42
C ILE A 94 -6.97 2.41 68.75
N VAL A 95 -7.75 1.73 67.91
CA VAL A 95 -9.19 1.54 68.13
C VAL A 95 -9.42 0.64 69.35
N ASP A 96 -8.67 -0.45 69.48
CA ASP A 96 -8.85 -1.43 70.56
C ASP A 96 -8.43 -0.87 71.93
N LEU A 97 -7.36 -0.05 71.99
CA LEU A 97 -6.96 0.69 73.20
C LEU A 97 -8.00 1.76 73.60
N TYR A 98 -8.61 2.42 72.62
CA TYR A 98 -9.63 3.45 72.87
C TYR A 98 -10.99 2.88 73.26
N ASP A 99 -11.32 1.67 72.78
CA ASP A 99 -12.56 0.97 73.09
C ASP A 99 -12.44 0.01 74.29
N GLY A 100 -11.22 -0.27 74.74
CA GLY A 100 -10.97 -1.12 75.92
C GLY A 100 -11.21 -2.61 75.64
N LYS A 101 -11.00 -3.08 74.41
CA LYS A 101 -11.28 -4.47 74.04
C LYS A 101 -10.29 -5.47 74.67
N ASN A 102 -9.06 -5.05 74.94
CA ASN A 102 -7.98 -5.89 75.47
C ASN A 102 -7.43 -5.40 76.84
N GLY A 103 -8.20 -4.59 77.57
CA GLY A 103 -7.77 -3.99 78.84
C GLY A 103 -8.61 -2.79 79.26
N PRO A 104 -8.21 -2.02 80.29
CA PRO A 104 -8.91 -0.81 80.68
C PRO A 104 -8.94 0.19 79.52
N ARG A 105 -10.01 0.99 79.43
CA ARG A 105 -10.16 1.98 78.36
C ARG A 105 -9.16 3.12 78.53
N TRP A 106 -8.32 3.37 77.51
CA TRP A 106 -7.34 4.45 77.56
C TRP A 106 -7.98 5.79 77.23
N LYS A 107 -7.54 6.85 77.94
CA LYS A 107 -7.92 8.23 77.60
C LYS A 107 -7.26 8.64 76.29
N PHE A 108 -7.90 9.56 75.55
CA PHE A 108 -7.38 10.03 74.27
C PHE A 108 -5.95 10.59 74.40
N GLU A 109 -5.68 11.33 75.47
CA GLU A 109 -4.38 11.93 75.75
C GLU A 109 -3.28 10.86 75.92
N THR A 110 -3.63 9.72 76.53
CA THR A 110 -2.73 8.57 76.71
C THR A 110 -2.41 7.91 75.37
N ILE A 111 -3.42 7.73 74.51
CA ILE A 111 -3.25 7.16 73.17
C ILE A 111 -2.45 8.12 72.28
N GLN A 112 -2.73 9.42 72.35
CA GLN A 112 -2.00 10.45 71.60
C GLN A 112 -0.51 10.53 72.00
N SER A 113 -0.19 10.27 73.28
CA SER A 113 1.20 10.18 73.73
C SER A 113 1.95 8.99 73.09
N LYS A 114 1.28 7.85 72.90
CA LYS A 114 1.85 6.67 72.23
C LYS A 114 1.88 6.87 70.70
N TYR A 115 0.83 7.46 70.14
CA TYR A 115 0.61 7.70 68.72
C TYR A 115 0.66 9.20 68.43
N LYS A 116 1.87 9.76 68.29
CA LYS A 116 2.12 11.22 68.21
C LYS A 116 1.52 11.94 66.99
N LYS A 117 1.24 11.23 65.90
CA LYS A 117 0.60 11.74 64.67
C LYS A 117 -0.93 11.72 64.76
N LEU A 118 -1.51 11.19 65.84
CA LEU A 118 -2.95 11.26 66.12
C LEU A 118 -3.27 12.66 66.65
N THR A 119 -3.94 13.47 65.85
CA THR A 119 -4.20 14.89 66.17
C THR A 119 -5.55 15.12 66.85
N CYS A 120 -6.55 14.26 66.62
CA CYS A 120 -7.86 14.42 67.27
C CYS A 120 -8.63 13.11 67.45
N SER A 121 -9.53 13.08 68.45
CA SER A 121 -10.39 11.92 68.75
C SER A 121 -11.35 11.53 67.62
N ARG A 122 -11.63 12.45 66.68
CA ARG A 122 -12.39 12.17 65.46
C ARG A 122 -11.65 11.19 64.53
N GLN A 123 -10.32 11.18 64.52
CA GLN A 123 -9.54 10.21 63.74
C GLN A 123 -9.76 8.78 64.24
N ILE A 124 -9.86 8.56 65.55
CA ILE A 124 -10.16 7.23 66.11
C ILE A 124 -11.53 6.73 65.65
N ARG A 125 -12.55 7.62 65.57
CA ARG A 125 -13.86 7.23 65.01
C ARG A 125 -13.77 6.84 63.54
N ARG A 126 -12.90 7.52 62.77
CA ARG A 126 -12.63 7.17 61.37
C ARG A 126 -11.87 5.84 61.26
N PHE A 127 -10.89 5.59 62.13
CA PHE A 127 -10.19 4.31 62.25
C PHE A 127 -11.14 3.18 62.61
N ARG A 128 -12.05 3.39 63.56
CA ARG A 128 -13.06 2.39 63.92
C ARG A 128 -13.92 1.99 62.73
N LYS A 129 -14.39 2.97 61.95
CA LYS A 129 -15.14 2.71 60.70
C LYS A 129 -14.27 1.99 59.67
N TYR A 130 -13.03 2.43 59.51
CA TYR A 130 -12.05 1.88 58.58
C TYR A 130 -11.69 0.41 58.88
N VAL A 131 -11.66 0.04 60.15
CA VAL A 131 -11.34 -1.28 60.67
C VAL A 131 -12.55 -2.23 60.68
N SER A 132 -13.76 -1.71 60.90
CA SER A 132 -14.98 -2.54 61.02
C SER A 132 -15.57 -3.01 59.68
N GLU A 133 -15.22 -2.37 58.58
CA GLU A 133 -15.65 -2.74 57.23
C GLU A 133 -14.55 -3.65 56.65
N GLU A 134 -14.85 -4.92 56.31
CA GLU A 134 -13.93 -5.99 55.82
C GLU A 134 -12.94 -5.53 54.72
N GLY A 135 -11.86 -4.85 55.13
CA GLY A 135 -10.86 -4.23 54.26
C GLY A 135 -11.34 -2.90 53.66
N SER A 136 -10.57 -1.83 53.88
CA SER A 136 -10.90 -0.52 53.32
C SER A 136 -10.91 -0.56 51.79
N LYS A 137 -11.74 0.30 51.17
CA LYS A 137 -11.74 0.50 49.70
C LYS A 137 -10.31 0.66 49.13
N ARG A 138 -9.41 1.31 49.88
CA ARG A 138 -8.02 1.53 49.50
C ARG A 138 -7.17 0.25 49.54
N LEU A 139 -7.41 -0.65 50.49
CA LEU A 139 -6.75 -1.95 50.54
C LEU A 139 -7.16 -2.79 49.32
N LYS A 140 -8.46 -2.84 49.03
CA LYS A 140 -9.00 -3.54 47.85
C LYS A 140 -8.48 -2.94 46.54
N GLU A 141 -8.37 -1.61 46.45
CA GLU A 141 -7.74 -0.94 45.31
C GLU A 141 -6.26 -1.29 45.14
N ARG A 142 -5.50 -1.49 46.23
CA ARG A 142 -4.10 -1.97 46.17
C ARG A 142 -4.01 -3.42 45.75
N GLN A 143 -4.88 -4.28 46.28
CA GLN A 143 -4.94 -5.70 45.89
C GLN A 143 -5.28 -5.83 44.41
N LEU A 144 -6.27 -5.06 43.94
CA LEU A 144 -6.64 -4.99 42.53
C LEU A 144 -5.47 -4.55 41.66
N ASP A 145 -4.77 -3.49 42.07
CA ASP A 145 -3.61 -2.97 41.33
C ASP A 145 -2.48 -4.00 41.21
N CYS A 146 -2.16 -4.69 42.31
CA CYS A 146 -1.13 -5.72 42.32
C CYS A 146 -1.52 -6.92 41.45
N ALA A 147 -2.75 -7.44 41.61
CA ALA A 147 -3.23 -8.58 40.83
C ALA A 147 -3.27 -8.26 39.33
N LEU A 148 -3.78 -7.08 38.96
CA LEU A 148 -3.82 -6.64 37.56
C LEU A 148 -2.42 -6.51 36.96
N PHE A 149 -1.43 -6.08 37.75
CA PHE A 149 -0.04 -6.03 37.31
C PHE A 149 0.56 -7.42 37.10
N TYR A 150 0.24 -8.39 37.95
CA TYR A 150 0.67 -9.78 37.75
C TYR A 150 0.05 -10.41 36.49
N ASP A 151 -1.25 -10.21 36.27
CA ASP A 151 -1.92 -10.70 35.04
C ASP A 151 -1.33 -10.07 33.78
N PHE A 152 -1.06 -8.75 33.83
CA PHE A 152 -0.36 -8.05 32.75
C PHE A 152 1.03 -8.66 32.49
N LEU A 153 1.82 -8.93 33.54
CA LEU A 153 3.15 -9.52 33.39
C LEU A 153 3.10 -10.93 32.80
N ASP A 154 2.16 -11.77 33.24
CA ASP A 154 1.97 -13.12 32.71
C ASP A 154 1.58 -13.09 31.22
N CYS A 155 0.61 -12.26 30.85
CA CYS A 155 0.23 -12.07 29.45
C CYS A 155 1.40 -11.52 28.60
N SER A 156 2.16 -10.57 29.14
CA SER A 156 3.33 -10.00 28.47
C SER A 156 4.44 -11.03 28.26
N GLN A 157 4.71 -11.90 29.24
CA GLN A 157 5.69 -12.98 29.13
C GLN A 157 5.26 -14.03 28.09
N LYS A 158 3.95 -14.24 27.93
CA LYS A 158 3.36 -15.10 26.90
C LYS A 158 3.27 -14.42 25.53
N HIS A 159 3.77 -13.19 25.39
CA HIS A 159 3.70 -12.38 24.17
C HIS A 159 2.28 -12.15 23.65
N HIS A 160 1.29 -12.10 24.54
CA HIS A 160 -0.07 -11.72 24.16
C HIS A 160 -0.11 -10.22 23.82
N ILE A 161 -0.91 -9.86 22.82
CA ILE A 161 -1.23 -8.47 22.54
C ILE A 161 -2.21 -8.02 23.61
N ILE A 162 -1.83 -7.01 24.39
CA ILE A 162 -2.64 -6.44 25.46
C ILE A 162 -2.95 -5.00 25.08
N CYS A 163 -4.22 -4.67 24.98
CA CYS A 163 -4.66 -3.29 24.77
C CYS A 163 -5.44 -2.76 26.00
N ASP A 164 -5.78 -1.48 25.96
CA ASP A 164 -6.45 -0.81 27.07
C ASP A 164 -7.82 -1.46 27.41
N ILE A 165 -8.49 -2.10 26.44
CA ILE A 165 -9.75 -2.83 26.69
C ILE A 165 -9.51 -4.12 27.49
N ASP A 166 -8.37 -4.79 27.31
CA ASP A 166 -8.02 -6.02 28.01
C ASP A 166 -7.68 -5.72 29.47
N LEU A 167 -6.91 -4.64 29.71
CA LEU A 167 -6.67 -4.13 31.05
C LEU A 167 -7.96 -3.81 31.79
N LYS A 168 -8.97 -3.26 31.10
CA LYS A 168 -10.28 -3.02 31.71
C LYS A 168 -11.00 -4.32 32.06
N ARG A 169 -10.99 -5.30 31.16
CA ARG A 169 -11.62 -6.61 31.39
C ARG A 169 -10.99 -7.35 32.56
N MET A 170 -9.65 -7.43 32.60
CA MET A 170 -8.91 -8.04 33.72
C MET A 170 -9.21 -7.31 35.04
N ALA A 171 -9.18 -5.98 35.05
CA ALA A 171 -9.49 -5.20 36.24
C ALA A 171 -10.92 -5.42 36.77
N LEU A 172 -11.90 -5.57 35.88
CA LEU A 172 -13.28 -5.87 36.27
C LEU A 172 -13.43 -7.27 36.86
N GLY A 173 -12.77 -8.28 36.29
CA GLY A 173 -12.76 -9.63 36.85
C GLY A 173 -12.17 -9.67 38.26
N ILE A 174 -11.00 -9.04 38.45
CA ILE A 174 -10.36 -8.93 39.76
C ILE A 174 -11.24 -8.15 40.76
N ALA A 175 -11.91 -7.09 40.30
CA ALA A 175 -12.82 -6.32 41.15
C ALA A 175 -14.03 -7.13 41.63
N GLU A 176 -14.54 -8.04 40.78
CA GLU A 176 -15.60 -8.98 41.14
C GLU A 176 -15.12 -9.96 42.21
N GLU A 177 -13.91 -10.53 42.04
CA GLU A 177 -13.28 -11.42 43.03
C GLU A 177 -13.03 -10.73 44.38
N LEU A 178 -12.68 -9.44 44.38
CA LEU A 178 -12.47 -8.63 45.59
C LEU A 178 -13.77 -8.03 46.18
N ALA A 179 -14.92 -8.40 45.63
CA ALA A 179 -16.25 -7.90 46.02
C ALA A 179 -16.35 -6.37 45.98
N MET A 180 -15.80 -5.72 44.95
CA MET A 180 -15.85 -4.27 44.74
C MET A 180 -17.03 -3.86 43.86
N GLN A 181 -18.24 -3.79 44.44
CA GLN A 181 -19.49 -3.56 43.69
C GLN A 181 -19.55 -2.23 42.90
N ASP A 182 -18.83 -1.19 43.32
CA ASP A 182 -18.83 0.14 42.69
C ASP A 182 -17.62 0.41 41.79
N PHE A 183 -16.75 -0.59 41.56
CA PHE A 183 -15.55 -0.39 40.77
C PHE A 183 -15.87 -0.17 39.28
N LYS A 184 -15.20 0.83 38.67
CA LYS A 184 -15.30 1.11 37.24
C LYS A 184 -13.90 1.16 36.64
N ALA A 185 -13.64 0.27 35.68
CA ALA A 185 -12.44 0.30 34.86
C ALA A 185 -12.51 1.43 33.81
N SER A 186 -12.51 2.67 34.28
CA SER A 186 -12.54 3.88 33.44
C SER A 186 -11.24 4.07 32.66
N ALA A 187 -11.27 4.88 31.59
CA ALA A 187 -10.06 5.25 30.86
C ALA A 187 -9.01 5.91 31.79
N SER A 188 -9.46 6.75 32.72
CA SER A 188 -8.58 7.38 33.71
C SER A 188 -7.95 6.39 34.69
N PHE A 189 -8.63 5.28 35.01
CA PHE A 189 -8.04 4.20 35.81
C PHE A 189 -6.91 3.51 35.04
N VAL A 190 -7.15 3.12 33.78
CA VAL A 190 -6.14 2.47 32.93
C VAL A 190 -4.94 3.39 32.73
N TYR A 191 -5.15 4.68 32.46
CA TYR A 191 -4.09 5.67 32.36
C TYR A 191 -3.23 5.72 33.64
N LYS A 192 -3.86 5.81 34.82
CA LYS A 192 -3.14 5.84 36.11
C LYS A 192 -2.43 4.53 36.42
N PHE A 193 -2.99 3.39 36.05
CA PHE A 193 -2.35 2.08 36.18
C PHE A 193 -1.08 2.01 35.31
N LYS A 194 -1.21 2.34 34.01
CA LYS A 194 -0.09 2.38 33.06
C LYS A 194 1.02 3.33 33.53
N LYS A 195 0.65 4.53 34.00
CA LYS A 195 1.60 5.51 34.54
C LYS A 195 2.34 5.01 35.78
N ARG A 196 1.65 4.35 36.72
CA ARG A 196 2.25 3.81 37.95
C ARG A 196 3.22 2.66 37.70
N HIS A 197 2.93 1.82 36.72
CA HIS A 197 3.73 0.64 36.39
C HIS A 197 4.65 0.82 35.17
N HIS A 198 4.82 2.06 34.70
CA HIS A 198 5.66 2.42 33.54
C HIS A 198 5.31 1.66 32.24
N ILE A 199 4.02 1.40 32.00
CA ILE A 199 3.52 0.69 30.82
C ILE A 199 3.15 1.72 29.74
N VAL A 200 3.69 1.54 28.54
CA VAL A 200 3.44 2.42 27.38
C VAL A 200 2.95 1.60 26.19
N SER A 201 2.11 2.22 25.35
CA SER A 201 1.72 1.59 24.08
C SER A 201 2.90 1.61 23.11
N ARG A 202 3.16 0.50 22.44
CA ARG A 202 4.21 0.36 21.43
C ARG A 202 3.65 -0.37 20.22
N LYS A 203 4.09 0.02 19.02
CA LYS A 203 3.82 -0.74 17.79
C LYS A 203 4.40 -2.16 17.96
N VAL A 204 3.64 -3.19 17.59
CA VAL A 204 4.17 -4.55 17.49
C VAL A 204 5.20 -4.59 16.37
N THR A 205 6.44 -4.95 16.70
CA THR A 205 7.58 -4.91 15.76
C THR A 205 7.97 -6.28 15.24
N ARG A 206 7.55 -7.36 15.92
CA ARG A 206 7.78 -8.73 15.49
C ARG A 206 6.62 -9.60 15.90
N ARG A 207 6.11 -10.42 14.97
CA ARG A 207 5.12 -11.45 15.26
C ARG A 207 5.82 -12.80 15.37
N THR A 208 5.72 -13.42 16.53
CA THR A 208 6.24 -14.78 16.76
C THR A 208 5.09 -15.77 16.71
N VAL A 209 5.26 -16.85 15.94
CA VAL A 209 4.34 -18.00 16.00
C VAL A 209 4.57 -18.74 17.32
N LYS A 210 3.54 -19.41 17.84
CA LYS A 210 3.66 -20.26 19.02
C LYS A 210 4.72 -21.34 18.78
N CYS A 211 5.90 -21.20 19.38
CA CYS A 211 6.99 -22.16 19.37
C CYS A 211 7.11 -22.79 20.75
N THR A 212 7.42 -24.08 20.81
CA THR A 212 7.70 -24.74 22.09
C THR A 212 9.07 -24.28 22.62
N ALA A 213 9.32 -24.46 23.93
CA ALA A 213 10.63 -24.18 24.50
C ALA A 213 11.74 -25.04 23.86
N GLU A 214 11.40 -26.25 23.43
CA GLU A 214 12.27 -27.16 22.68
C GLU A 214 12.61 -26.59 21.31
N ASP A 215 11.62 -26.07 20.56
CA ASP A 215 11.86 -25.43 19.26
C ASP A 215 12.81 -24.24 19.35
N LEU A 216 12.70 -23.43 20.42
CA LEU A 216 13.57 -22.28 20.64
C LEU A 216 15.01 -22.69 20.99
N ALA A 217 15.18 -23.76 21.79
CA ALA A 217 16.51 -24.30 22.10
C ALA A 217 17.19 -24.83 20.84
N VAL A 218 16.46 -25.58 20.02
CA VAL A 218 16.95 -26.11 18.73
C VAL A 218 17.31 -24.97 17.76
N GLN A 219 16.50 -23.92 17.68
CA GLN A 219 16.81 -22.75 16.86
C GLN A 219 18.11 -22.08 17.32
N LYS A 220 18.27 -21.83 18.63
CA LYS A 220 19.51 -21.24 19.18
C LYS A 220 20.73 -22.10 18.90
N GLU A 221 20.63 -23.41 19.07
CA GLU A 221 21.73 -24.33 18.79
C GLU A 221 22.13 -24.29 17.31
N ARG A 222 21.15 -24.29 16.39
CA ARG A 222 21.39 -24.14 14.95
C ARG A 222 22.02 -22.79 14.61
N ALA A 223 21.57 -21.72 15.26
CA ALA A 223 22.13 -20.38 15.08
C ALA A 223 23.62 -20.35 15.48
N GLU A 224 23.94 -20.86 16.68
CA GLU A 224 25.33 -20.87 17.15
C GLU A 224 26.23 -21.80 16.35
N THR A 225 25.70 -22.93 15.90
CA THR A 225 26.42 -23.83 14.99
C THR A 225 26.79 -23.09 13.71
N PHE A 226 25.82 -22.44 13.07
CA PHE A 226 26.04 -21.66 11.85
C PHE A 226 27.01 -20.49 12.07
N LYS A 227 26.87 -19.74 13.17
CA LYS A 227 27.82 -18.66 13.53
C LYS A 227 29.24 -19.19 13.68
N ASN A 228 29.41 -20.37 14.25
CA ASN A 228 30.73 -20.99 14.42
C ASN A 228 31.32 -21.46 13.08
N GLU A 229 30.52 -22.01 12.18
CA GLU A 229 30.94 -22.34 10.82
C GLU A 229 31.40 -21.09 10.06
N VAL A 230 30.60 -20.02 10.08
CA VAL A 230 30.96 -18.75 9.42
C VAL A 230 32.23 -18.16 10.04
N ARG A 231 32.39 -18.18 11.37
CA ARG A 231 33.62 -17.75 12.04
C ARG A 231 34.83 -18.59 11.65
N ALA A 232 34.66 -19.88 11.36
CA ALA A 232 35.75 -20.73 10.89
C ALA A 232 36.16 -20.32 9.48
N VAL A 233 35.20 -20.13 8.58
CA VAL A 233 35.44 -19.64 7.21
C VAL A 233 36.13 -18.28 7.21
N LEU A 234 35.68 -17.32 8.02
CA LEU A 234 36.30 -16.00 8.12
C LEU A 234 37.75 -16.02 8.62
N LYS A 235 38.19 -17.10 9.29
CA LYS A 235 39.59 -17.26 9.72
C LYS A 235 40.49 -17.82 8.62
N THR A 236 39.93 -18.58 7.68
CA THR A 236 40.69 -19.36 6.70
C THR A 236 40.59 -18.78 5.29
N VAL A 237 39.49 -18.11 4.95
CA VAL A 237 39.21 -17.53 3.64
C VAL A 237 39.41 -16.01 3.70
N ASP A 238 39.99 -15.42 2.65
CA ASP A 238 40.10 -13.98 2.51
C ASP A 238 38.71 -13.33 2.62
N HIS A 239 38.58 -12.28 3.45
CA HIS A 239 37.32 -11.57 3.64
C HIS A 239 36.76 -10.95 2.34
N ASN A 240 37.60 -10.72 1.32
CA ASN A 240 37.15 -10.29 -0.02
C ASN A 240 36.55 -11.44 -0.85
N LYS A 241 36.64 -12.69 -0.37
CA LYS A 241 36.11 -13.90 -1.00
C LYS A 241 34.92 -14.51 -0.25
N VAL A 242 34.55 -13.93 0.89
CA VAL A 242 33.34 -14.30 1.64
C VAL A 242 32.28 -13.25 1.38
N PHE A 243 31.15 -13.66 0.81
CA PHE A 243 30.08 -12.80 0.34
C PHE A 243 28.77 -13.11 1.05
N ASN A 244 27.93 -12.10 1.19
CA ASN A 244 26.55 -12.23 1.60
C ASN A 244 25.63 -11.60 0.55
N THR A 245 24.54 -12.29 0.22
CA THR A 245 23.52 -11.81 -0.73
C THR A 245 22.11 -12.03 -0.17
N ASP A 246 21.21 -11.12 -0.52
CA ASP A 246 19.81 -11.15 -0.11
C ASP A 246 18.95 -10.33 -1.07
N GLN A 247 17.64 -10.59 -1.13
CA GLN A 247 16.72 -9.85 -1.99
C GLN A 247 15.90 -8.86 -1.19
N SER A 248 15.88 -7.61 -1.65
CA SER A 248 15.09 -6.56 -1.00
C SER A 248 14.15 -5.87 -1.98
N GLY A 249 12.87 -5.83 -1.63
CA GLY A 249 11.87 -5.03 -2.34
C GLY A 249 12.03 -3.54 -2.03
N ILE A 250 11.95 -2.71 -3.08
CA ILE A 250 11.96 -1.25 -3.04
C ILE A 250 10.65 -0.78 -3.66
N GLN A 251 9.80 -0.12 -2.87
CA GLN A 251 8.59 0.53 -3.38
C GLN A 251 8.97 1.64 -4.37
N LEU A 252 8.17 1.80 -5.43
CA LEU A 252 8.40 2.86 -6.43
C LEU A 252 8.22 4.26 -5.83
N GLU A 253 7.42 4.39 -4.76
CA GLU A 253 7.29 5.60 -3.95
C GLU A 253 7.46 5.25 -2.46
N LEU A 254 8.67 5.40 -1.92
CA LEU A 254 8.98 5.21 -0.49
C LEU A 254 8.65 6.47 0.32
N ARG A 255 7.94 6.32 1.45
CA ARG A 255 7.58 7.42 2.36
C ARG A 255 7.73 7.03 3.83
N GLY A 256 8.07 7.99 4.69
CA GLY A 256 8.00 7.81 6.14
C GLY A 256 6.57 7.67 6.65
N GLY A 257 6.32 6.73 7.56
CA GLY A 257 5.00 6.50 8.17
C GLY A 257 4.62 7.49 9.29
N ARG A 258 5.34 8.60 9.46
CA ARG A 258 5.11 9.61 10.50
C ARG A 258 5.42 11.00 9.97
N THR A 259 4.70 12.01 10.46
CA THR A 259 4.96 13.43 10.18
C THR A 259 4.71 14.26 11.43
N LEU A 260 5.27 15.47 11.47
CA LEU A 260 4.97 16.44 12.53
C LEU A 260 3.61 17.08 12.23
N ALA A 261 2.70 17.05 13.21
CA ALA A 261 1.39 17.67 13.13
C ALA A 261 1.13 18.50 14.39
N PHE A 262 0.22 19.48 14.30
CA PHE A 262 -0.18 20.23 15.49
C PHE A 262 -0.86 19.30 16.51
N GLN A 263 -0.57 19.55 17.78
CA GLN A 263 -1.16 18.81 18.89
C GLN A 263 -2.69 18.86 18.83
N GLY A 264 -3.34 17.70 19.00
CA GLY A 264 -4.81 17.58 18.98
C GLY A 264 -5.43 17.31 17.60
N ILE A 265 -4.63 17.25 16.52
CA ILE A 265 -5.10 16.81 15.21
C ILE A 265 -5.25 15.29 15.19
N LYS A 266 -6.49 14.80 14.97
CA LYS A 266 -6.80 13.37 14.95
C LYS A 266 -6.50 12.69 13.61
N ASN A 267 -6.64 13.43 12.51
CA ASN A 267 -6.43 12.91 11.15
C ASN A 267 -5.29 13.69 10.51
N VAL A 268 -4.20 12.98 10.20
CA VAL A 268 -3.04 13.55 9.53
C VAL A 268 -2.94 12.92 8.15
N GLU A 269 -3.14 13.73 7.12
CA GLU A 269 -3.06 13.30 5.72
C GLU A 269 -1.65 13.54 5.19
N ALA A 270 -1.12 12.57 4.44
CA ALA A 270 0.16 12.69 3.74
C ALA A 270 -0.07 12.51 2.23
N LEU A 271 0.49 13.43 1.44
CA LEU A 271 0.39 13.36 -0.02
C LEU A 271 1.28 12.24 -0.56
N VAL A 272 0.68 11.36 -1.36
CA VAL A 272 1.35 10.37 -2.21
C VAL A 272 0.90 10.57 -3.64
N GLN A 273 1.81 10.38 -4.60
CA GLN A 273 1.53 10.61 -6.02
C GLN A 273 0.58 9.57 -6.57
N ARG A 274 0.80 8.31 -6.20
CA ARG A 274 -0.08 7.19 -6.58
C ARG A 274 -0.07 6.13 -5.49
N ILE A 275 -1.26 5.78 -4.98
CA ILE A 275 -1.43 4.68 -4.01
C ILE A 275 -0.88 3.35 -4.55
N SER A 276 -0.94 3.12 -5.87
CA SER A 276 -0.33 1.93 -6.46
C SER A 276 1.19 1.94 -6.37
N SER A 277 1.85 3.10 -6.39
CA SER A 277 3.31 3.21 -6.37
C SER A 277 3.90 2.98 -4.98
N THR A 278 3.07 3.09 -3.93
CA THR A 278 3.43 2.67 -2.57
C THR A 278 3.29 1.16 -2.36
N THR A 279 2.61 0.43 -3.25
CA THR A 279 2.43 -1.03 -3.16
C THR A 279 3.21 -1.81 -4.22
N HIS A 280 3.51 -1.18 -5.36
CA HIS A 280 4.36 -1.80 -6.38
C HIS A 280 5.83 -1.57 -6.03
N SER A 281 6.61 -2.64 -6.08
CA SER A 281 8.04 -2.63 -5.84
C SER A 281 8.82 -3.19 -7.03
N LEU A 282 10.07 -2.76 -7.13
CA LEU A 282 11.13 -3.49 -7.83
C LEU A 282 11.99 -4.21 -6.80
N THR A 283 12.69 -5.27 -7.19
CA THR A 283 13.54 -6.02 -6.27
C THR A 283 15.00 -5.77 -6.60
N ILE A 284 15.83 -5.49 -5.60
CA ILE A 284 17.28 -5.47 -5.74
C ILE A 284 17.88 -6.70 -5.09
N GLN A 285 19.06 -7.10 -5.57
CA GLN A 285 19.88 -8.11 -4.91
C GLN A 285 21.30 -7.56 -4.75
N PRO A 286 21.58 -6.83 -3.65
CA PRO A 286 22.93 -6.43 -3.30
C PRO A 286 23.77 -7.64 -2.87
N VAL A 287 25.08 -7.52 -3.07
CA VAL A 287 26.06 -8.50 -2.61
C VAL A 287 27.21 -7.77 -1.95
N ILE A 288 27.51 -8.13 -0.71
CA ILE A 288 28.58 -7.50 0.07
C ILE A 288 29.62 -8.52 0.47
N THR A 289 30.90 -8.14 0.41
CA THR A 289 31.98 -8.94 0.98
C THR A 289 32.03 -8.79 2.49
N ALA A 290 32.65 -9.75 3.19
CA ALA A 290 32.98 -9.63 4.62
C ALA A 290 33.96 -8.48 4.91
N SER A 291 34.68 -7.99 3.90
CA SER A 291 35.50 -6.76 3.98
C SER A 291 34.68 -5.47 3.86
N GLY A 292 33.36 -5.56 3.67
CA GLY A 292 32.45 -4.41 3.57
C GLY A 292 32.37 -3.78 2.19
N LYS A 293 32.86 -4.45 1.13
CA LYS A 293 32.79 -3.96 -0.24
C LYS A 293 31.48 -4.43 -0.90
N LEU A 294 30.78 -3.50 -1.54
CA LEU A 294 29.66 -3.83 -2.42
C LEU A 294 30.22 -4.40 -3.73
N GLN A 295 29.80 -5.61 -4.10
CA GLN A 295 30.14 -6.20 -5.38
C GLN A 295 29.19 -5.65 -6.46
N LEU A 296 29.78 -5.23 -7.59
CA LEU A 296 29.07 -4.73 -8.75
C LEU A 296 29.22 -5.68 -9.94
N PRO A 297 28.29 -5.67 -10.91
CA PRO A 297 27.05 -4.89 -10.92
C PRO A 297 25.98 -5.43 -9.95
N MET A 298 25.21 -4.52 -9.33
CA MET A 298 24.06 -4.89 -8.48
C MET A 298 22.90 -5.34 -9.36
N LEU A 299 22.26 -6.45 -9.00
CA LEU A 299 21.12 -6.96 -9.75
C LEU A 299 19.84 -6.20 -9.39
N VAL A 300 19.06 -5.85 -10.40
CA VAL A 300 17.75 -5.18 -10.28
C VAL A 300 16.72 -5.97 -11.08
N CYS A 301 15.67 -6.43 -10.42
CA CYS A 301 14.58 -7.21 -11.02
C CYS A 301 13.31 -6.37 -11.11
N PHE A 302 12.87 -6.12 -12.35
CA PHE A 302 11.63 -5.43 -12.65
C PHE A 302 10.46 -6.39 -12.79
N ARG A 303 9.27 -5.94 -12.41
CA ARG A 303 8.00 -6.70 -12.50
C ARG A 303 7.42 -6.79 -13.92
N GLU A 304 8.10 -6.22 -14.90
CA GLU A 304 7.64 -6.18 -16.29
C GLU A 304 8.12 -7.44 -17.02
N PRO A 305 7.22 -8.23 -17.64
CA PRO A 305 7.59 -9.51 -18.25
C PRO A 305 8.52 -9.39 -19.47
N LYS A 306 8.60 -8.21 -20.11
CA LYS A 306 9.57 -7.90 -21.15
C LYS A 306 9.77 -6.36 -21.22
N PRO A 307 10.99 -5.84 -21.01
CA PRO A 307 11.22 -4.41 -21.14
C PRO A 307 11.07 -3.97 -22.60
N PRO A 308 10.59 -2.74 -22.85
CA PRO A 308 10.77 -2.09 -24.15
C PRO A 308 12.25 -2.08 -24.57
N LYS A 309 12.58 -2.28 -25.85
CA LYS A 309 13.98 -2.26 -26.32
C LYS A 309 14.71 -0.96 -25.94
N LYS A 310 14.03 0.18 -26.04
CA LYS A 310 14.58 1.50 -25.67
C LYS A 310 14.89 1.58 -24.17
N PHE A 311 13.98 1.11 -23.33
CA PHE A 311 14.23 1.01 -21.89
C PHE A 311 15.38 0.03 -21.61
N ALA A 312 15.42 -1.12 -22.30
CA ALA A 312 16.53 -2.06 -22.17
C ALA A 312 17.88 -1.42 -22.58
N SER A 313 17.92 -0.66 -23.68
CA SER A 313 19.15 0.04 -24.10
C SER A 313 19.54 1.17 -23.16
N GLU A 314 18.59 1.94 -22.62
CA GLU A 314 18.86 2.95 -21.59
C GLU A 314 19.38 2.29 -20.30
N MET A 315 18.80 1.14 -19.93
CA MET A 315 19.26 0.36 -18.78
C MET A 315 20.65 -0.25 -19.00
N GLU A 316 21.02 -0.60 -20.25
CA GLU A 316 22.35 -1.09 -20.61
C GLU A 316 23.45 -0.04 -20.40
N GLU A 317 23.12 1.25 -20.38
CA GLU A 317 24.10 2.32 -20.08
C GLU A 317 24.52 2.33 -18.59
N PHE A 318 23.72 1.75 -17.69
CA PHE A 318 24.04 1.68 -16.27
C PHE A 318 25.03 0.55 -15.97
N LYS A 319 26.32 0.83 -16.18
CA LYS A 319 27.44 -0.13 -16.01
C LYS A 319 27.47 -0.87 -14.66
N TYR A 320 26.94 -0.24 -13.61
CA TYR A 320 26.94 -0.79 -12.24
C TYR A 320 25.66 -1.55 -11.88
N LEU A 321 24.70 -1.65 -12.80
CA LEU A 321 23.44 -2.36 -12.60
C LEU A 321 23.30 -3.49 -13.63
N LYS A 322 22.80 -4.63 -13.16
CA LYS A 322 22.31 -5.69 -14.03
C LYS A 322 20.79 -5.73 -13.95
N CYS A 323 20.12 -5.19 -14.96
CA CYS A 323 18.67 -5.17 -15.02
C CYS A 323 18.12 -6.48 -15.60
N VAL A 324 17.19 -7.11 -14.88
CA VAL A 324 16.47 -8.32 -15.28
C VAL A 324 14.98 -8.16 -15.05
N HIS A 325 14.19 -9.06 -15.64
CA HIS A 325 12.76 -8.91 -15.77
C HIS A 325 12.03 -10.21 -15.40
N SER A 326 11.01 -10.11 -14.55
CA SER A 326 10.19 -11.25 -14.16
C SER A 326 8.72 -10.87 -14.02
N LYS A 327 7.81 -11.83 -14.21
CA LYS A 327 6.37 -11.60 -14.17
C LYS A 327 5.89 -11.02 -12.83
N CYS A 328 6.58 -11.32 -11.74
CA CYS A 328 6.19 -10.93 -10.38
C CYS A 328 7.16 -9.91 -9.76
N GLY A 329 8.25 -9.55 -10.45
CA GLY A 329 9.31 -8.69 -9.90
C GLY A 329 10.22 -9.38 -8.89
N MET A 330 9.99 -10.66 -8.61
CA MET A 330 10.85 -11.51 -7.77
C MET A 330 11.74 -12.39 -8.64
N MET A 331 12.87 -12.85 -8.13
CA MET A 331 13.70 -13.79 -8.88
C MET A 331 13.09 -15.19 -8.93
N THR A 332 13.47 -15.90 -9.98
CA THR A 332 13.19 -17.33 -10.16
C THR A 332 14.50 -18.09 -10.09
N SER A 333 14.46 -19.42 -9.90
CA SER A 333 15.66 -20.25 -9.93
C SER A 333 16.46 -20.06 -11.23
N ALA A 334 15.78 -19.86 -12.37
CA ALA A 334 16.43 -19.61 -13.65
C ALA A 334 17.17 -18.26 -13.68
N LEU A 335 16.56 -17.20 -13.14
CA LEU A 335 17.21 -15.89 -13.01
C LEU A 335 18.39 -15.95 -12.03
N PHE A 336 18.30 -16.76 -10.98
CA PHE A 336 19.41 -16.95 -10.05
C PHE A 336 20.59 -17.68 -10.70
N ILE A 337 20.35 -18.70 -11.52
CA ILE A 337 21.42 -19.35 -12.31
C ILE A 337 22.08 -18.35 -13.26
N ASP A 338 21.28 -17.54 -13.96
CA ASP A 338 21.80 -16.51 -14.87
C ASP A 338 22.65 -15.48 -14.12
N TRP A 339 22.16 -14.99 -12.98
CA TRP A 339 22.88 -14.07 -12.11
C TRP A 339 24.17 -14.68 -11.56
N LEU A 340 24.13 -15.92 -11.06
CA LEU A 340 25.28 -16.61 -10.49
C LEU A 340 26.41 -16.71 -11.52
N ASN A 341 26.08 -17.14 -12.73
CA ASN A 341 27.05 -17.36 -13.81
C ASN A 341 27.53 -16.09 -14.49
N ARG A 342 26.67 -15.07 -14.62
CA ARG A 342 26.98 -13.85 -15.39
C ARG A 342 27.40 -12.66 -14.53
N VAL A 343 27.09 -12.67 -13.24
CA VAL A 343 27.36 -11.58 -12.32
C VAL A 343 28.22 -12.05 -11.15
N PHE A 344 27.77 -13.02 -10.36
CA PHE A 344 28.47 -13.36 -9.13
C PHE A 344 29.84 -14.00 -9.38
N ILE A 345 29.91 -15.13 -10.10
CA ILE A 345 31.16 -15.87 -10.34
C ILE A 345 32.21 -15.03 -11.08
N PRO A 346 31.88 -14.27 -12.15
CA PRO A 346 32.87 -13.44 -12.84
C PRO A 346 33.48 -12.34 -11.96
N ASN A 347 32.72 -11.79 -11.01
CA ASN A 347 33.16 -10.66 -10.19
C ASN A 347 33.70 -11.08 -8.81
N GLY A 348 33.16 -12.14 -8.20
CA GLY A 348 33.63 -12.70 -6.93
C GLY A 348 34.79 -13.68 -7.11
N GLY A 349 34.93 -14.22 -8.33
CA GLY A 349 35.90 -15.23 -8.70
C GLY A 349 35.58 -16.61 -8.12
N LYS A 350 36.28 -17.63 -8.65
CA LYS A 350 36.20 -19.00 -8.16
C LYS A 350 36.68 -19.08 -6.70
N GLU A 351 36.25 -20.16 -6.03
CA GLU A 351 36.57 -20.45 -4.63
C GLU A 351 36.05 -19.36 -3.66
N SER A 352 34.97 -18.68 -4.06
CA SER A 352 34.26 -17.75 -3.21
C SER A 352 33.26 -18.49 -2.31
N VAL A 353 33.01 -17.94 -1.13
CA VAL A 353 31.97 -18.40 -0.21
C VAL A 353 30.79 -17.45 -0.31
N LEU A 354 29.58 -17.96 -0.54
CA LEU A 354 28.36 -17.17 -0.65
C LEU A 354 27.35 -17.58 0.43
N LEU A 355 27.07 -16.64 1.34
CA LEU A 355 26.04 -16.74 2.38
C LEU A 355 24.70 -16.26 1.82
N LEU A 356 23.65 -17.07 1.95
CA LEU A 356 22.31 -16.78 1.44
C LEU A 356 21.20 -17.38 2.34
N ASP A 357 19.96 -16.94 2.13
CA ASP A 357 18.80 -17.40 2.90
C ASP A 357 18.36 -18.83 2.50
N SER A 358 17.45 -19.42 3.29
CA SER A 358 16.99 -20.80 3.08
C SER A 358 15.94 -20.97 1.97
N TRP A 359 15.91 -20.11 0.95
CA TRP A 359 14.91 -20.21 -0.12
C TRP A 359 15.11 -21.49 -0.94
N THR A 360 14.03 -22.26 -1.11
CA THR A 360 14.07 -23.58 -1.77
C THR A 360 14.47 -23.49 -3.24
N GLY A 361 14.33 -22.32 -3.87
CA GLY A 361 14.71 -22.07 -5.25
C GLY A 361 16.21 -22.14 -5.52
N TYR A 362 17.08 -22.12 -4.50
CA TYR A 362 18.53 -22.19 -4.66
C TYR A 362 19.09 -23.60 -4.86
N LYS A 363 18.35 -24.65 -4.44
CA LYS A 363 18.87 -26.04 -4.44
C LYS A 363 19.44 -26.46 -5.79
N LYS A 364 18.65 -26.30 -6.85
CA LYS A 364 19.04 -26.63 -8.22
C LYS A 364 20.24 -25.78 -8.70
N PRO A 365 20.23 -24.44 -8.57
CA PRO A 365 21.41 -23.63 -8.91
C PRO A 365 22.69 -24.01 -8.17
N MET A 366 22.60 -24.36 -6.88
CA MET A 366 23.76 -24.77 -6.08
C MET A 366 24.36 -26.07 -6.61
N GLU A 367 23.53 -27.05 -6.99
CA GLU A 367 23.97 -28.31 -7.61
C GLU A 367 24.64 -28.08 -8.98
N GLU A 368 24.09 -27.18 -9.79
CA GLU A 368 24.59 -26.87 -11.14
C GLU A 368 25.89 -26.04 -11.14
N SER A 369 26.23 -25.37 -10.03
CA SER A 369 27.41 -24.50 -9.91
C SER A 369 28.78 -25.22 -9.92
N GLY A 370 28.79 -26.55 -9.89
CA GLY A 370 30.02 -27.33 -10.11
C GLY A 370 31.14 -27.12 -9.08
N ARG A 371 30.82 -26.66 -7.86
CA ARG A 371 31.77 -26.30 -6.78
C ARG A 371 32.64 -25.07 -7.06
N GLU A 372 32.28 -24.22 -8.02
CA GLU A 372 32.99 -22.95 -8.22
C GLU A 372 32.78 -21.96 -7.05
N VAL A 373 31.68 -22.14 -6.32
CA VAL A 373 31.26 -21.37 -5.16
C VAL A 373 30.90 -22.32 -4.02
N GLU A 374 31.39 -22.02 -2.82
CA GLU A 374 30.95 -22.67 -1.59
C GLU A 374 29.74 -21.93 -1.04
N PHE A 375 28.62 -22.63 -0.83
CA PHE A 375 27.39 -22.03 -0.35
C PHE A 375 27.20 -22.31 1.14
N MET A 376 26.90 -21.24 1.89
CA MET A 376 26.51 -21.33 3.28
C MET A 376 25.05 -20.87 3.42
N VAL A 377 24.15 -21.79 3.73
CA VAL A 377 22.72 -21.50 3.80
C VAL A 377 22.35 -21.15 5.23
N ILE A 378 21.86 -19.93 5.43
CA ILE A 378 21.32 -19.48 6.72
C ILE A 378 20.13 -20.39 7.07
N PRO A 379 20.07 -20.96 8.28
CA PRO A 379 19.00 -21.90 8.57
C PRO A 379 17.63 -21.21 8.68
N GLU A 380 16.57 -21.96 8.36
CA GLU A 380 15.21 -21.44 8.29
C GLU A 380 14.78 -20.70 9.56
N LYS A 381 13.99 -19.63 9.38
CA LYS A 381 13.41 -18.77 10.45
C LYS A 381 14.43 -17.96 11.26
N MET A 382 15.68 -17.88 10.82
CA MET A 382 16.74 -17.12 11.50
C MET A 382 17.31 -15.96 10.70
N THR A 383 16.67 -15.59 9.59
CA THR A 383 17.08 -14.45 8.74
C THR A 383 17.26 -13.16 9.55
N GLY A 384 16.29 -12.78 10.39
CA GLY A 384 16.38 -11.56 11.20
C GLY A 384 17.48 -11.55 12.28
N GLU A 385 18.18 -12.67 12.52
CA GLU A 385 19.35 -12.72 13.43
C GLU A 385 20.66 -13.00 12.69
N LEU A 386 20.62 -13.68 11.54
CA LEU A 386 21.81 -14.22 10.87
C LEU A 386 22.06 -13.66 9.47
N GLN A 387 21.14 -12.89 8.88
CA GLN A 387 21.28 -12.33 7.53
C GLN A 387 21.83 -10.90 7.57
N PRO A 388 23.13 -10.67 7.30
CA PRO A 388 23.77 -9.35 7.43
C PRO A 388 23.10 -8.24 6.62
N LEU A 389 22.66 -8.55 5.39
CA LEU A 389 21.98 -7.59 4.54
C LEU A 389 20.65 -7.10 5.14
N ASP A 390 19.86 -7.98 5.75
CA ASP A 390 18.59 -7.61 6.40
C ASP A 390 18.81 -6.86 7.71
N ILE A 391 19.76 -7.31 8.53
CA ILE A 391 20.03 -6.73 9.85
C ILE A 391 20.59 -5.30 9.73
N PHE A 392 21.28 -4.99 8.62
CA PHE A 392 22.04 -3.74 8.52
C PHE A 392 21.92 -3.02 7.17
N PHE A 393 22.40 -3.63 6.09
CA PHE A 393 22.63 -2.92 4.82
C PHE A 393 21.33 -2.43 4.16
N ASN A 394 20.33 -3.30 4.04
CA ASN A 394 19.06 -3.02 3.34
C ASN A 394 18.35 -1.81 3.96
N ARG A 395 18.43 -1.66 5.29
CA ARG A 395 17.86 -0.52 6.02
C ARG A 395 18.50 0.81 5.60
N GLN A 396 19.82 0.89 5.63
CA GLN A 396 20.56 2.11 5.28
C GLN A 396 20.27 2.54 3.85
N PHE A 397 20.28 1.57 2.94
CA PHE A 397 19.99 1.80 1.54
C PHE A 397 18.58 2.35 1.32
N LYS A 398 17.55 1.74 1.94
CA LYS A 398 16.15 2.21 1.85
C LYS A 398 15.95 3.58 2.51
N ALA A 399 16.60 3.83 3.64
CA ALA A 399 16.53 5.12 4.33
C ALA A 399 17.12 6.25 3.47
N PHE A 400 18.25 6.00 2.81
CA PHE A 400 18.84 6.94 1.85
C PHE A 400 17.91 7.22 0.67
N LEU A 401 17.37 6.18 0.02
CA LEU A 401 16.43 6.33 -1.09
C LEU A 401 15.17 7.10 -0.69
N ARG A 402 14.59 6.78 0.47
CA ARG A 402 13.41 7.46 1.02
C ARG A 402 13.65 8.96 1.16
N ARG A 403 14.79 9.36 1.72
CA ARG A 403 15.16 10.77 1.86
C ARG A 403 15.28 11.47 0.50
N MET A 404 15.92 10.84 -0.48
CA MET A 404 16.04 11.41 -1.82
C MET A 404 14.67 11.63 -2.47
N ILE A 405 13.78 10.63 -2.37
CA ILE A 405 12.40 10.72 -2.89
C ILE A 405 11.64 11.85 -2.18
N GLU A 406 11.76 11.96 -0.86
CA GLU A 406 11.09 13.01 -0.09
C GLU A 406 11.56 14.43 -0.46
N VAL A 407 12.87 14.63 -0.65
CA VAL A 407 13.42 15.90 -1.14
C VAL A 407 12.90 16.21 -2.54
N LEU A 408 12.99 15.25 -3.46
CA LEU A 408 12.52 15.42 -4.84
C LEU A 408 11.05 15.81 -4.89
N MET A 409 10.21 15.13 -4.11
CA MET A 409 8.78 15.41 -4.00
C MET A 409 8.47 16.80 -3.44
N ARG A 410 9.30 17.30 -2.50
CA ARG A 410 9.13 18.63 -1.91
C ARG A 410 9.56 19.75 -2.85
N GLU A 411 10.71 19.58 -3.51
CA GLU A 411 11.29 20.61 -4.38
C GLU A 411 10.69 20.60 -5.79
N LYS A 412 10.17 19.45 -6.25
CA LYS A 412 9.58 19.23 -7.58
C LYS A 412 8.26 18.46 -7.48
N PRO A 413 7.19 19.07 -6.95
CA PRO A 413 5.91 18.39 -6.75
C PRO A 413 5.29 17.84 -8.05
N ASP A 414 5.60 18.46 -9.20
CA ASP A 414 5.13 18.02 -10.52
C ASP A 414 5.90 16.82 -11.10
N TYR A 415 7.07 16.49 -10.53
CA TYR A 415 7.86 15.35 -10.96
C TYR A 415 7.29 14.06 -10.38
N ILE A 416 6.78 13.17 -11.23
CA ILE A 416 6.19 11.90 -10.82
C ILE A 416 7.29 10.83 -10.76
N VAL A 417 7.69 10.40 -9.56
CA VAL A 417 8.77 9.41 -9.35
C VAL A 417 8.44 8.08 -10.01
N SER A 418 7.17 7.68 -9.96
CA SER A 418 6.67 6.45 -10.57
C SER A 418 6.06 6.66 -11.97
N LYS A 419 6.46 7.70 -12.71
CA LYS A 419 5.84 8.02 -14.00
C LYS A 419 6.09 6.88 -14.99
N ILE A 420 5.03 6.17 -15.33
CA ILE A 420 4.98 5.38 -16.56
C ILE A 420 4.55 6.36 -17.66
N GLU A 421 5.35 6.52 -18.71
CA GLU A 421 4.97 7.36 -19.85
C GLU A 421 3.80 6.72 -20.60
N TYR A 422 2.73 7.49 -20.75
CA TYR A 422 1.60 7.18 -21.61
C TYR A 422 1.69 8.06 -22.85
N VAL A 423 1.33 7.51 -24.01
CA VAL A 423 1.34 8.23 -25.27
C VAL A 423 -0.06 8.24 -25.86
N ASP A 424 -0.50 9.41 -26.31
CA ASP A 424 -1.69 9.51 -27.16
C ASP A 424 -1.30 9.27 -28.61
N VAL A 425 -1.99 8.35 -29.26
CA VAL A 425 -1.80 8.00 -30.65
C VAL A 425 -2.96 8.56 -31.47
N HIS A 426 -2.66 9.34 -32.51
CA HIS A 426 -3.64 9.89 -33.44
C HIS A 426 -3.40 9.30 -34.82
N VAL A 427 -4.35 8.51 -35.29
CA VAL A 427 -4.37 7.88 -36.60
C VAL A 427 -5.37 8.62 -37.48
N LEU A 428 -4.92 9.06 -38.64
CA LEU A 428 -5.77 9.64 -39.66
C LEU A 428 -6.04 8.59 -40.74
N VAL A 429 -7.21 8.63 -41.36
CA VAL A 429 -7.62 7.70 -42.40
C VAL A 429 -7.89 8.51 -43.66
N ASP A 430 -7.03 8.33 -44.65
CA ASP A 430 -7.21 8.89 -45.98
C ASP A 430 -7.95 7.89 -46.87
N TYR A 431 -8.74 8.40 -47.81
CA TYR A 431 -9.69 7.64 -48.60
C TYR A 431 -9.48 7.87 -50.09
N ASP A 432 -8.49 7.16 -50.64
CA ASP A 432 -8.12 7.19 -52.08
C ASP A 432 -8.88 6.12 -52.91
N GLY A 433 -10.17 5.90 -52.61
CA GLY A 433 -11.02 4.93 -53.31
C GLY A 433 -11.66 3.89 -52.38
N ASP A 434 -11.70 2.61 -52.77
CA ASP A 434 -12.38 1.55 -51.99
C ASP A 434 -11.60 1.09 -50.74
N ASN A 435 -10.32 1.47 -50.58
CA ASN A 435 -9.46 1.02 -49.49
C ASN A 435 -9.01 2.19 -48.59
N PRO A 436 -9.14 2.08 -47.26
CA PRO A 436 -8.64 3.09 -46.33
C PRO A 436 -7.11 3.05 -46.25
N ASN A 437 -6.46 4.19 -46.44
CA ASN A 437 -5.04 4.39 -46.16
C ASN A 437 -4.89 5.02 -44.77
N PHE A 438 -4.10 4.41 -43.90
CA PHE A 438 -3.87 4.95 -42.57
C PHE A 438 -2.62 5.83 -42.55
N LEU A 439 -2.75 7.01 -41.96
CA LEU A 439 -1.72 8.04 -41.82
C LEU A 439 -1.51 8.36 -40.34
N PHE A 440 -0.32 8.85 -39.98
CA PHE A 440 -0.05 9.41 -38.65
C PHE A 440 -0.07 10.93 -38.65
N HIS A 441 -0.58 11.53 -37.58
CA HIS A 441 -0.59 12.98 -37.43
C HIS A 441 0.85 13.54 -37.29
N PRO A 442 1.31 14.46 -38.17
CA PRO A 442 2.71 14.91 -38.23
C PRO A 442 3.14 15.77 -37.03
N ASP A 443 2.23 16.50 -36.38
CA ASP A 443 2.55 17.36 -35.22
C ASP A 443 2.76 16.62 -33.89
N ARG A 444 2.71 15.27 -33.89
CA ARG A 444 3.06 14.45 -32.72
C ARG A 444 4.36 13.72 -33.08
N PRO A 445 5.45 13.87 -32.28
CA PRO A 445 6.80 13.51 -32.68
C PRO A 445 6.89 12.05 -33.14
N SER A 446 7.67 11.83 -34.20
CA SER A 446 7.99 10.54 -34.82
C SER A 446 8.20 9.44 -33.78
N PHE A 447 7.13 8.69 -33.48
CA PHE A 447 7.19 7.54 -32.59
C PHE A 447 7.56 6.34 -33.45
N ASP A 448 8.73 5.76 -33.23
CA ASP A 448 9.15 4.57 -33.97
C ASP A 448 8.15 3.42 -33.75
N LEU A 449 7.67 2.84 -34.85
CA LEU A 449 6.80 1.66 -34.93
C LEU A 449 7.28 0.49 -34.06
N GLU A 450 8.60 0.34 -33.87
CA GLU A 450 9.13 -0.66 -32.95
C GLU A 450 8.82 -0.35 -31.49
N THR A 451 8.84 0.93 -31.09
CA THR A 451 8.63 1.35 -29.71
C THR A 451 7.15 1.35 -29.30
N ALA A 452 6.24 1.59 -30.24
CA ALA A 452 4.80 1.72 -29.99
C ALA A 452 4.15 0.45 -29.39
N LYS A 453 4.64 -0.74 -29.77
CA LYS A 453 4.16 -2.04 -29.22
C LYS A 453 4.37 -2.19 -27.71
N TYR A 454 5.20 -1.34 -27.11
CA TYR A 454 5.68 -1.47 -25.73
C TYR A 454 5.22 -0.34 -24.81
N VAL A 455 4.37 0.58 -25.30
CA VAL A 455 3.88 1.75 -24.55
C VAL A 455 2.40 1.57 -24.24
N ARG A 456 1.96 2.03 -23.06
CA ARG A 456 0.53 2.14 -22.76
C ARG A 456 -0.04 3.37 -23.45
N TYR A 457 -1.10 3.18 -24.21
CA TYR A 457 -1.79 4.29 -24.84
C TYR A 457 -2.80 4.86 -23.87
N SER A 458 -2.58 6.11 -23.46
CA SER A 458 -3.59 6.87 -22.73
C SER A 458 -4.81 7.06 -23.62
N LYS A 459 -4.60 7.30 -24.92
CA LYS A 459 -5.65 7.50 -25.91
C LYS A 459 -5.25 7.02 -27.30
N LEU A 460 -6.18 6.37 -28.01
CA LEU A 460 -6.11 6.13 -29.45
C LEU A 460 -7.27 6.86 -30.12
N SER A 461 -6.96 7.81 -31.01
CA SER A 461 -7.94 8.53 -31.82
C SER A 461 -7.81 8.12 -33.28
N ILE A 462 -8.93 7.81 -33.93
CA ILE A 462 -9.01 7.49 -35.36
C ILE A 462 -10.01 8.45 -36.03
N ASP A 463 -9.56 9.22 -37.01
CA ASP A 463 -10.38 10.20 -37.76
C ASP A 463 -10.03 10.20 -39.25
N ARG A 464 -10.88 10.79 -40.09
CA ARG A 464 -10.63 11.04 -41.51
C ARG A 464 -9.61 12.17 -41.73
N TYR A 465 -8.73 12.02 -42.73
CA TYR A 465 -7.83 13.07 -43.19
C TYR A 465 -8.46 13.90 -44.32
N ASP A 466 -8.38 15.24 -44.23
CA ASP A 466 -8.95 16.18 -45.21
C ASP A 466 -7.87 17.13 -45.82
N GLY A 467 -6.70 16.63 -46.24
CA GLY A 467 -5.58 17.49 -46.72
C GLY A 467 -4.60 16.88 -47.75
N GLU A 468 -3.76 17.70 -48.40
CA GLU A 468 -2.87 17.32 -49.51
C GLU A 468 -1.47 16.81 -49.12
N MET A 469 -1.07 16.88 -47.85
CA MET A 469 0.22 16.33 -47.38
C MET A 469 0.02 15.05 -46.59
N ALA A 470 -0.08 13.91 -47.27
CA ALA A 470 -0.13 12.60 -46.64
C ALA A 470 1.29 12.06 -46.41
N ILE A 471 1.57 11.59 -45.18
CA ILE A 471 2.72 10.72 -44.90
C ILE A 471 2.13 9.34 -44.57
N GLU A 472 2.22 8.42 -45.53
CA GLU A 472 1.69 7.05 -45.40
C GLU A 472 2.55 6.20 -44.45
N HIS A 473 1.91 5.56 -43.47
CA HIS A 473 2.55 4.64 -42.53
C HIS A 473 1.64 3.44 -42.24
N ASP A 474 2.20 2.22 -42.18
CA ASP A 474 1.43 1.04 -41.78
C ASP A 474 1.09 1.09 -40.28
N VAL A 475 -0.16 1.40 -39.94
CA VAL A 475 -0.60 1.53 -38.54
C VAL A 475 -1.13 0.22 -37.94
N ARG A 476 -1.23 -0.88 -38.71
CA ARG A 476 -1.73 -2.18 -38.21
C ARG A 476 -0.99 -2.69 -36.96
N PRO A 477 0.33 -2.48 -36.81
CA PRO A 477 1.03 -2.83 -35.57
C PRO A 477 0.50 -2.16 -34.30
N TYR A 478 -0.16 -1.00 -34.42
CA TYR A 478 -0.70 -0.24 -33.30
C TYR A 478 -2.05 -0.79 -32.81
N PHE A 479 -2.79 -1.49 -33.68
CA PHE A 479 -4.06 -2.12 -33.32
C PHE A 479 -3.86 -3.37 -32.46
N HIS A 480 -2.66 -3.97 -32.44
CA HIS A 480 -2.31 -5.09 -31.56
C HIS A 480 -1.83 -4.67 -30.15
N VAL A 481 -1.81 -3.37 -29.85
CA VAL A 481 -1.32 -2.88 -28.55
C VAL A 481 -2.35 -3.16 -27.47
N LYS A 482 -1.91 -3.87 -26.44
CA LYS A 482 -2.77 -4.45 -25.39
C LYS A 482 -3.26 -3.42 -24.36
N SER A 483 -3.14 -2.11 -24.59
CA SER A 483 -3.21 -1.11 -23.51
C SER A 483 -3.77 0.23 -23.97
N VAL A 484 -4.92 0.22 -24.65
CA VAL A 484 -5.68 1.45 -24.96
C VAL A 484 -6.67 1.70 -23.83
N GLU A 485 -6.49 2.81 -23.10
CA GLU A 485 -7.40 3.20 -22.00
C GLU A 485 -8.58 4.04 -22.51
N ASP A 486 -8.36 4.91 -23.48
CA ASP A 486 -9.36 5.76 -24.13
C ASP A 486 -9.35 5.52 -25.65
N PHE A 487 -10.45 5.02 -26.20
CA PHE A 487 -10.58 4.74 -27.63
C PHE A 487 -11.63 5.65 -28.25
N VAL A 488 -11.20 6.46 -29.21
CA VAL A 488 -12.06 7.40 -29.93
C VAL A 488 -11.96 7.12 -31.43
N MET A 489 -13.11 6.98 -32.08
CA MET A 489 -13.20 6.84 -33.53
C MET A 489 -14.31 7.70 -34.09
N TYR A 490 -14.03 8.50 -35.11
CA TYR A 490 -15.05 9.34 -35.71
C TYR A 490 -14.92 9.57 -37.21
N ASN A 491 -16.07 9.79 -37.85
CA ASN A 491 -16.19 10.17 -39.27
C ASN A 491 -15.57 9.15 -40.25
N ILE A 492 -15.57 7.86 -39.87
CA ILE A 492 -14.98 6.80 -40.69
C ILE A 492 -16.06 6.14 -41.55
N LEU A 493 -16.13 6.52 -42.82
CA LEU A 493 -17.17 6.03 -43.74
C LEU A 493 -17.04 4.56 -44.13
N TYR A 494 -15.88 3.94 -43.85
CA TYR A 494 -15.64 2.51 -44.03
C TYR A 494 -14.41 2.08 -43.23
N PHE A 495 -14.59 1.11 -42.33
CA PHE A 495 -13.53 0.51 -41.50
C PHE A 495 -13.58 -1.01 -41.62
N GLU A 496 -12.45 -1.63 -41.99
CA GLU A 496 -12.31 -3.08 -42.18
C GLU A 496 -12.16 -3.86 -40.86
N ASP A 497 -11.91 -5.18 -40.97
CA ASP A 497 -11.83 -6.23 -39.93
C ASP A 497 -10.69 -6.05 -38.89
N HIS A 498 -10.28 -4.81 -38.58
CA HIS A 498 -9.26 -4.50 -37.59
C HIS A 498 -9.80 -4.38 -36.17
N VAL A 499 -11.12 -4.25 -35.99
CA VAL A 499 -11.75 -4.12 -34.67
C VAL A 499 -11.39 -5.23 -33.68
N PRO A 500 -11.30 -6.52 -34.09
CA PRO A 500 -10.93 -7.61 -33.19
C PRO A 500 -9.50 -7.52 -32.64
N HIS A 501 -8.64 -6.70 -33.23
CA HIS A 501 -7.28 -6.49 -32.73
C HIS A 501 -7.24 -5.56 -31.52
N PHE A 502 -8.22 -4.64 -31.39
CA PHE A 502 -8.33 -3.79 -30.20
C PHE A 502 -8.64 -4.65 -28.96
N TRP A 503 -7.86 -4.49 -27.89
CA TRP A 503 -8.03 -5.31 -26.69
C TRP A 503 -9.14 -4.75 -25.77
N PRO A 504 -10.28 -5.43 -25.62
CA PRO A 504 -11.45 -4.89 -24.91
C PRO A 504 -11.26 -4.77 -23.39
N ASP A 505 -10.36 -5.58 -22.81
CA ASP A 505 -10.19 -5.68 -21.35
C ASP A 505 -9.48 -4.47 -20.71
N TYR A 506 -8.83 -3.62 -21.51
CA TYR A 506 -8.09 -2.45 -21.03
C TYR A 506 -8.84 -1.14 -21.22
N ALA A 507 -9.80 -1.09 -22.15
CA ALA A 507 -10.57 0.12 -22.44
C ALA A 507 -11.37 0.56 -21.21
N THR A 508 -11.19 1.82 -20.84
CA THR A 508 -11.96 2.50 -19.79
C THR A 508 -12.96 3.48 -20.38
N LYS A 509 -12.69 4.02 -21.57
CA LYS A 509 -13.57 4.91 -22.32
C LYS A 509 -13.57 4.50 -23.79
N VAL A 510 -14.76 4.50 -24.39
CA VAL A 510 -14.97 4.14 -25.79
C VAL A 510 -15.98 5.13 -26.37
N ASP A 511 -15.56 5.93 -27.33
CA ASP A 511 -16.41 6.85 -28.06
C ASP A 511 -16.30 6.56 -29.58
N ILE A 512 -17.41 6.18 -30.22
CA ILE A 512 -17.47 5.92 -31.65
C ILE A 512 -18.63 6.72 -32.24
N TRP A 513 -18.37 7.62 -33.20
CA TRP A 513 -19.47 8.35 -33.84
C TRP A 513 -19.32 8.57 -35.34
N GLN A 514 -20.43 8.46 -36.08
CA GLN A 514 -20.46 8.65 -37.54
C GLN A 514 -19.51 7.70 -38.29
N CYS A 515 -19.59 6.40 -37.99
CA CYS A 515 -18.71 5.38 -38.59
C CYS A 515 -19.48 4.24 -39.26
N HIS A 516 -18.96 3.66 -40.35
CA HIS A 516 -19.53 2.48 -40.98
C HIS A 516 -18.55 1.29 -40.97
N PHE A 517 -19.06 0.12 -40.58
CA PHE A 517 -18.32 -1.13 -40.44
C PHE A 517 -18.95 -2.22 -41.33
N ARG A 518 -18.11 -3.04 -41.97
CA ARG A 518 -18.56 -4.15 -42.81
C ARG A 518 -19.20 -5.27 -41.99
N ALA A 519 -20.06 -6.06 -42.63
CA ALA A 519 -20.49 -7.35 -42.09
C ALA A 519 -19.26 -8.26 -41.89
N GLY A 520 -19.08 -8.78 -40.69
CA GLY A 520 -17.90 -9.57 -40.32
C GLY A 520 -16.77 -8.80 -39.64
N SER A 521 -16.88 -7.46 -39.53
CA SER A 521 -15.91 -6.58 -38.85
C SER A 521 -15.59 -6.94 -37.40
N GLY A 522 -16.39 -7.80 -36.76
CA GLY A 522 -16.21 -8.23 -35.38
C GLY A 522 -16.55 -7.15 -34.34
N LEU A 523 -17.11 -6.00 -34.75
CA LEU A 523 -17.50 -4.92 -33.85
C LEU A 523 -18.51 -5.38 -32.78
N GLN A 524 -19.57 -6.10 -33.17
CA GLN A 524 -20.58 -6.57 -32.22
C GLN A 524 -19.99 -7.50 -31.14
N ALA A 525 -19.18 -8.48 -31.57
CA ALA A 525 -18.47 -9.39 -30.67
C ALA A 525 -17.48 -8.66 -29.75
N TRP A 526 -16.81 -7.62 -30.26
CA TRP A 526 -15.91 -6.78 -29.49
C TRP A 526 -16.64 -5.94 -28.44
N LEU A 527 -17.77 -5.33 -28.81
CA LEU A 527 -18.63 -4.58 -27.89
C LEU A 527 -19.15 -5.47 -26.76
N GLY A 528 -19.57 -6.70 -27.06
CA GLY A 528 -19.98 -7.67 -26.03
C GLY A 528 -18.86 -7.95 -25.03
N LYS A 529 -17.60 -8.06 -25.48
CA LYS A 529 -16.45 -8.21 -24.56
C LYS A 529 -16.21 -6.94 -23.72
N ILE A 530 -16.35 -5.76 -24.30
CA ILE A 530 -16.19 -4.49 -23.60
C ILE A 530 -17.24 -4.28 -22.52
N LEU A 531 -18.51 -4.57 -22.81
CA LEU A 531 -19.60 -4.46 -21.85
C LEU A 531 -19.42 -5.38 -20.64
N ARG A 532 -18.81 -6.56 -20.85
CA ARG A 532 -18.43 -7.49 -19.78
C ARG A 532 -17.15 -7.10 -19.03
N SER A 533 -16.43 -6.06 -19.47
CA SER A 533 -15.19 -5.60 -18.83
C SER A 533 -15.47 -4.94 -17.48
N LYS A 534 -14.65 -5.27 -16.48
CA LYS A 534 -14.71 -4.65 -15.14
C LYS A 534 -14.13 -3.24 -15.11
N ARG A 535 -13.54 -2.76 -16.21
CA ARG A 535 -12.79 -1.49 -16.28
C ARG A 535 -13.55 -0.36 -16.97
N LEU A 536 -14.56 -0.68 -17.77
CA LEU A 536 -15.30 0.30 -18.56
C LEU A 536 -15.99 1.32 -17.66
N SER A 537 -15.75 2.61 -17.95
CA SER A 537 -16.28 3.77 -17.24
C SER A 537 -17.18 4.65 -18.11
N SER A 538 -16.93 4.70 -19.42
CA SER A 538 -17.72 5.46 -20.39
C SER A 538 -17.86 4.69 -21.70
N LEU A 539 -19.06 4.68 -22.27
CA LEU A 539 -19.33 4.09 -23.59
C LEU A 539 -20.31 4.97 -24.37
N HIS A 540 -19.86 5.61 -25.44
CA HIS A 540 -20.73 6.35 -26.35
C HIS A 540 -20.59 5.86 -27.79
N ILE A 541 -21.68 5.43 -28.40
CA ILE A 541 -21.72 4.94 -29.78
C ILE A 541 -22.90 5.58 -30.49
N SER A 542 -22.63 6.40 -31.50
CA SER A 542 -23.71 7.10 -32.19
C SER A 542 -23.55 7.20 -33.69
N SER A 543 -24.67 7.14 -34.42
CA SER A 543 -24.64 7.21 -35.89
C SER A 543 -23.70 6.16 -36.51
N VAL A 544 -23.66 4.95 -35.95
CA VAL A 544 -22.80 3.85 -36.43
C VAL A 544 -23.60 2.86 -37.26
N ILE A 545 -23.10 2.51 -38.44
CA ILE A 545 -23.67 1.46 -39.30
C ILE A 545 -22.81 0.21 -39.21
N CYS A 546 -23.36 -0.91 -38.75
CA CYS A 546 -22.67 -2.20 -38.78
C CYS A 546 -23.36 -3.13 -39.79
N GLY A 547 -22.63 -3.66 -40.78
CA GLY A 547 -23.18 -4.69 -41.67
C GLY A 547 -23.55 -5.97 -40.90
N GLY A 548 -24.59 -6.68 -41.34
CA GLY A 548 -25.09 -7.91 -40.69
C GLY A 548 -26.44 -7.71 -40.01
N ASN A 549 -26.81 -8.61 -39.09
CA ASN A 549 -27.96 -8.45 -38.20
C ASN A 549 -27.46 -8.13 -36.79
N GLU A 550 -28.28 -7.45 -35.98
CA GLU A 550 -27.97 -7.21 -34.56
C GLU A 550 -27.99 -8.52 -33.75
N GLU A 551 -26.97 -8.75 -32.92
CA GLU A 551 -26.95 -9.84 -31.95
C GLU A 551 -27.84 -9.51 -30.74
N GLU A 552 -28.90 -10.30 -30.54
CA GLU A 552 -29.87 -10.15 -29.42
C GLU A 552 -29.20 -10.13 -28.04
N HIS A 553 -28.05 -10.80 -27.88
CA HIS A 553 -27.30 -10.85 -26.63
C HIS A 553 -26.67 -9.49 -26.24
N LEU A 554 -26.40 -8.59 -27.20
CA LEU A 554 -25.68 -7.35 -26.93
C LEU A 554 -26.52 -6.34 -26.13
N GLN A 555 -27.84 -6.34 -26.30
CA GLN A 555 -28.76 -5.55 -25.48
C GLN A 555 -28.77 -6.04 -24.02
N ASN A 556 -28.70 -7.34 -23.81
CA ASN A 556 -28.64 -7.93 -22.47
C ASN A 556 -27.30 -7.66 -21.79
N ASP A 557 -26.19 -7.75 -22.53
CA ASP A 557 -24.86 -7.35 -22.04
C ASP A 557 -24.85 -5.87 -21.62
N LEU A 558 -25.50 -5.00 -22.39
CA LEU A 558 -25.62 -3.57 -22.09
C LEU A 558 -26.40 -3.32 -20.79
N LEU A 559 -27.56 -3.97 -20.62
CA LEU A 559 -28.34 -3.90 -19.39
C LEU A 559 -27.55 -4.42 -18.18
N GLU A 560 -26.87 -5.55 -18.33
CA GLU A 560 -26.05 -6.12 -17.26
C GLU A 560 -24.88 -5.21 -16.89
N ALA A 561 -24.22 -4.59 -17.87
CA ALA A 561 -23.15 -3.63 -17.64
C ALA A 561 -23.65 -2.41 -16.86
N ILE A 562 -24.81 -1.85 -17.23
CA ILE A 562 -25.43 -0.72 -16.51
C ILE A 562 -25.80 -1.11 -15.09
N ALA A 563 -26.43 -2.27 -14.89
CA ALA A 563 -26.90 -2.70 -13.58
C ALA A 563 -25.78 -3.12 -12.64
N LYS A 564 -24.81 -3.93 -13.12
CA LYS A 564 -23.86 -4.66 -12.27
C LYS A 564 -22.43 -4.14 -12.31
N SER A 565 -22.03 -3.33 -13.31
CA SER A 565 -20.67 -2.80 -13.35
C SER A 565 -20.36 -1.98 -12.10
N LYS A 566 -19.13 -2.04 -11.58
CA LYS A 566 -18.72 -1.16 -10.47
C LYS A 566 -18.18 0.19 -10.95
N ARG A 567 -17.93 0.34 -12.25
CA ARG A 567 -17.17 1.46 -12.80
C ARG A 567 -17.86 2.21 -13.93
N LEU A 568 -18.88 1.64 -14.59
CA LEU A 568 -19.56 2.30 -15.70
C LEU A 568 -20.36 3.50 -15.18
N LEU A 569 -19.95 4.72 -15.52
CA LEU A 569 -20.54 5.99 -15.09
C LEU A 569 -21.38 6.64 -16.17
N SER A 570 -21.06 6.44 -17.45
CA SER A 570 -21.76 7.07 -18.57
C SER A 570 -21.95 6.09 -19.72
N VAL A 571 -23.15 6.09 -20.31
CA VAL A 571 -23.46 5.25 -21.46
C VAL A 571 -24.41 5.97 -22.42
N GLY A 572 -24.14 5.91 -23.72
CA GLY A 572 -24.96 6.50 -24.77
C GLY A 572 -24.89 5.66 -26.04
N LEU A 573 -26.01 5.10 -26.50
CA LEU A 573 -26.07 4.37 -27.76
C LEU A 573 -27.27 4.87 -28.54
N TYR A 574 -27.07 5.54 -29.68
CA TYR A 574 -28.19 6.12 -30.43
C TYR A 574 -27.92 6.30 -31.92
N GLN A 575 -28.97 6.23 -32.73
CA GLN A 575 -28.91 6.36 -34.20
C GLN A 575 -28.01 5.30 -34.86
N ASN A 576 -27.85 4.13 -34.23
CA ASN A 576 -27.05 3.05 -34.76
C ASN A 576 -27.90 2.10 -35.61
N TRP A 577 -27.32 1.54 -36.66
CA TRP A 577 -27.94 0.55 -37.55
C TRP A 577 -27.29 -0.82 -37.32
N ASN A 578 -28.11 -1.83 -36.97
CA ASN A 578 -27.69 -3.19 -36.55
C ASN A 578 -26.78 -3.21 -35.30
N LEU A 579 -26.95 -2.24 -34.41
CA LEU A 579 -26.38 -2.23 -33.05
C LEU A 579 -27.48 -1.76 -32.09
N PRO A 580 -27.39 -2.13 -30.80
CA PRO A 580 -28.30 -1.64 -29.78
C PRO A 580 -28.40 -0.12 -29.77
N ASN A 581 -29.62 0.36 -29.54
CA ASN A 581 -29.90 1.75 -29.24
C ASN A 581 -30.56 1.83 -27.86
N LEU A 582 -30.21 2.85 -27.09
CA LEU A 582 -30.92 3.24 -25.87
C LEU A 582 -32.20 3.96 -26.27
N ASP A 583 -33.18 3.17 -26.69
CA ASP A 583 -34.53 3.64 -26.97
C ASP A 583 -35.38 3.72 -25.69
N ILE A 584 -36.64 4.12 -25.86
CA ILE A 584 -37.59 4.34 -24.78
C ILE A 584 -37.88 3.04 -24.02
N GLU A 585 -37.99 1.92 -24.72
CA GLU A 585 -38.29 0.62 -24.10
C GLU A 585 -37.10 0.12 -23.27
N LEU A 586 -35.88 0.26 -23.80
CA LEU A 586 -34.68 -0.13 -23.07
C LEU A 586 -34.44 0.79 -21.86
N ALA A 587 -34.70 2.09 -21.99
CA ALA A 587 -34.69 3.03 -20.87
C ALA A 587 -35.70 2.63 -19.78
N LYS A 588 -36.89 2.14 -20.15
CA LYS A 588 -37.89 1.62 -19.21
C LYS A 588 -37.34 0.43 -18.43
N ARG A 589 -36.78 -0.54 -19.14
CA ARG A 589 -36.14 -1.72 -18.55
C ARG A 589 -35.00 -1.37 -17.59
N ILE A 590 -34.20 -0.34 -17.90
CA ILE A 590 -33.13 0.15 -17.00
C ILE A 590 -33.72 0.71 -15.70
N ILE A 591 -34.75 1.55 -15.78
CA ILE A 591 -35.42 2.14 -14.60
C ILE A 591 -36.07 1.04 -13.75
N GLU A 592 -36.73 0.07 -14.38
CA GLU A 592 -37.33 -1.08 -13.70
C GLU A 592 -36.27 -1.95 -13.03
N CYS A 593 -35.15 -2.22 -13.72
CA CYS A 593 -34.03 -2.96 -13.14
C CYS A 593 -33.42 -2.24 -11.92
N TRP A 594 -33.30 -0.91 -11.97
CA TRP A 594 -32.90 -0.12 -10.82
C TRP A 594 -33.91 -0.21 -9.67
N ARG A 595 -35.21 -0.07 -9.97
CA ARG A 595 -36.30 -0.12 -8.97
C ARG A 595 -36.41 -1.47 -8.27
N ASP A 596 -36.18 -2.55 -8.99
CA ASP A 596 -36.33 -3.93 -8.51
C ASP A 596 -35.01 -4.47 -7.89
N SER A 597 -33.94 -3.69 -7.94
CA SER A 597 -32.65 -4.05 -7.35
C SER A 597 -32.66 -3.93 -5.82
N THR A 598 -31.82 -4.71 -5.14
CA THR A 598 -31.77 -4.71 -3.66
C THR A 598 -31.11 -3.46 -3.08
N ASN A 599 -30.19 -2.82 -3.82
CA ASN A 599 -29.36 -1.72 -3.32
C ASN A 599 -29.30 -0.52 -4.29
N GLY A 600 -30.23 -0.43 -5.26
CA GLY A 600 -30.09 0.54 -6.34
C GLY A 600 -28.80 0.30 -7.15
N PHE A 601 -28.38 1.32 -7.91
CA PHE A 601 -27.03 1.37 -8.43
C PHE A 601 -26.13 2.01 -7.38
N GLY A 602 -25.14 1.27 -6.88
CA GLY A 602 -24.19 1.78 -5.87
C GLY A 602 -23.19 2.82 -6.39
N ARG A 603 -23.49 3.47 -7.52
CA ARG A 603 -22.68 4.52 -8.17
C ARG A 603 -23.56 5.43 -9.00
N GLU A 604 -23.08 6.64 -9.30
CA GLU A 604 -23.76 7.51 -10.26
C GLU A 604 -23.66 6.91 -11.67
N VAL A 605 -24.79 6.82 -12.37
CA VAL A 605 -24.84 6.34 -13.76
C VAL A 605 -25.65 7.32 -14.61
N LEU A 606 -25.06 7.79 -15.70
CA LEU A 606 -25.66 8.66 -16.69
C LEU A 606 -25.99 7.86 -17.94
N VAL A 607 -27.27 7.80 -18.30
CA VAL A 607 -27.77 7.13 -19.51
C VAL A 607 -28.23 8.19 -20.50
N GLU A 608 -27.60 8.27 -21.66
CA GLU A 608 -27.88 9.27 -22.70
C GLU A 608 -28.60 8.65 -23.91
N MET A 609 -29.69 9.29 -24.32
CA MET A 609 -30.59 8.88 -25.39
C MET A 609 -30.53 9.83 -26.60
N ALA A 610 -31.06 9.40 -27.75
CA ALA A 610 -31.10 10.18 -29.00
C ALA A 610 -31.88 11.52 -28.87
N SER A 611 -31.61 12.48 -29.77
CA SER A 611 -32.35 13.74 -29.82
C SER A 611 -33.83 13.58 -30.21
N PHE A 612 -34.71 14.24 -29.45
CA PHE A 612 -36.15 13.92 -29.35
C PHE A 612 -37.11 14.43 -30.43
N GLN A 613 -36.71 15.12 -31.51
CA GLN A 613 -37.72 15.75 -32.39
C GLN A 613 -38.78 14.77 -32.96
N ARG A 614 -38.46 13.46 -33.08
CA ARG A 614 -39.38 12.44 -33.57
C ARG A 614 -40.04 11.56 -32.49
N TYR A 615 -39.56 11.61 -31.25
CA TYR A 615 -39.94 10.68 -30.15
C TYR A 615 -40.30 11.38 -28.83
N GLU A 616 -40.37 12.72 -28.82
CA GLU A 616 -40.66 13.54 -27.65
C GLU A 616 -42.00 13.19 -26.98
N SER A 617 -43.03 12.88 -27.79
CA SER A 617 -44.35 12.48 -27.29
C SER A 617 -44.30 11.17 -26.52
N GLN A 618 -43.59 10.15 -27.03
CA GLN A 618 -43.44 8.85 -26.37
C GLN A 618 -42.59 8.96 -25.10
N ALA A 619 -41.50 9.73 -25.13
CA ALA A 619 -40.67 9.97 -23.95
C ALA A 619 -41.44 10.71 -22.85
N ARG A 620 -42.28 11.69 -23.22
CA ARG A 620 -43.17 12.39 -22.28
C ARG A 620 -44.19 11.43 -21.68
N MET A 621 -44.87 10.61 -22.49
CA MET A 621 -45.84 9.62 -22.02
C MET A 621 -45.23 8.61 -21.04
N MET A 622 -44.05 8.05 -21.36
CA MET A 622 -43.34 7.13 -20.49
C MET A 622 -42.89 7.80 -19.18
N ARG A 623 -42.40 9.04 -19.27
CA ARG A 623 -42.03 9.83 -18.10
C ARG A 623 -43.24 10.09 -17.21
N ASP A 624 -44.39 10.43 -17.78
CA ASP A 624 -45.64 10.61 -17.04
C ASP A 624 -46.11 9.29 -16.41
N GLU A 625 -46.00 8.17 -17.11
CA GLU A 625 -46.30 6.82 -16.61
C GLU A 625 -45.43 6.46 -15.39
N LEU A 626 -44.10 6.62 -15.51
CA LEU A 626 -43.14 6.17 -14.51
C LEU A 626 -42.97 7.16 -13.34
N PHE A 627 -42.89 8.46 -13.64
CA PHE A 627 -42.60 9.50 -12.65
C PHE A 627 -43.86 10.17 -12.09
N GLN A 628 -45.02 10.01 -12.73
CA GLN A 628 -46.30 10.57 -12.27
C GLN A 628 -46.20 12.07 -11.94
N GLY A 629 -45.51 12.83 -12.79
CA GLY A 629 -45.27 14.27 -12.62
C GLY A 629 -44.15 14.65 -11.63
N LYS A 630 -43.46 13.69 -11.01
CA LYS A 630 -42.29 13.95 -10.15
C LYS A 630 -41.04 14.23 -10.97
N LYS A 631 -40.15 15.09 -10.46
CA LYS A 631 -38.84 15.35 -11.09
C LYS A 631 -37.81 14.24 -10.86
N ALA A 632 -38.03 13.41 -9.83
CA ALA A 632 -37.17 12.29 -9.45
C ALA A 632 -37.99 11.18 -8.80
N LEU A 633 -37.55 9.94 -8.95
CA LEU A 633 -38.06 8.77 -8.22
C LEU A 633 -37.04 8.37 -7.15
N GLN A 634 -37.52 8.06 -5.96
CA GLN A 634 -36.72 7.54 -4.84
C GLN A 634 -36.79 6.02 -4.83
N HIS A 635 -35.68 5.35 -4.56
CA HIS A 635 -35.67 3.91 -4.38
C HIS A 635 -36.48 3.54 -3.14
N SER A 636 -37.21 2.43 -3.17
CA SER A 636 -38.09 1.99 -2.07
C SER A 636 -37.37 1.80 -0.73
N LEU A 637 -36.08 1.49 -0.79
CA LEU A 637 -35.18 1.29 0.36
C LEU A 637 -34.32 2.52 0.71
N GLY A 638 -34.51 3.66 0.03
CA GLY A 638 -33.76 4.90 0.30
C GLY A 638 -32.29 4.89 -0.14
N CYS A 639 -31.86 3.88 -0.91
CA CYS A 639 -30.49 3.69 -1.41
C CYS A 639 -30.21 4.39 -2.75
N GLY A 640 -30.98 5.42 -3.08
CA GLY A 640 -30.72 6.27 -4.24
C GLY A 640 -31.96 6.86 -4.88
N ARG A 641 -31.74 7.67 -5.92
CA ARG A 641 -32.79 8.28 -6.72
C ARG A 641 -32.45 8.28 -8.21
N VAL A 642 -33.48 8.23 -9.05
CA VAL A 642 -33.35 8.47 -10.49
C VAL A 642 -33.99 9.79 -10.87
N GLU A 643 -33.26 10.62 -11.59
CA GLU A 643 -33.67 11.93 -12.09
C GLU A 643 -33.80 11.86 -13.61
N TRP A 644 -34.96 12.28 -14.12
CA TRP A 644 -35.16 12.47 -15.55
C TRP A 644 -35.86 13.83 -15.77
N PRO A 645 -35.09 14.91 -15.98
CA PRO A 645 -35.66 16.24 -16.20
C PRO A 645 -36.38 16.33 -17.54
N GLU A 646 -37.38 17.20 -17.62
CA GLU A 646 -38.18 17.38 -18.84
C GLU A 646 -37.32 17.94 -19.97
N GLY A 647 -37.46 17.37 -21.18
CA GLY A 647 -36.68 17.79 -22.34
C GLY A 647 -35.20 17.40 -22.29
N MET A 648 -34.72 16.72 -21.23
CA MET A 648 -33.35 16.23 -21.16
C MET A 648 -33.19 14.84 -21.76
N ARG A 649 -32.10 14.66 -22.51
CA ARG A 649 -31.67 13.40 -23.14
C ARG A 649 -31.03 12.42 -22.18
N ARG A 650 -30.97 12.77 -20.90
CA ARG A 650 -30.14 12.10 -19.91
C ARG A 650 -30.98 11.69 -18.73
N ILE A 651 -30.91 10.40 -18.41
CA ILE A 651 -31.45 9.82 -17.19
C ILE A 651 -30.28 9.64 -16.24
N ARG A 652 -30.38 10.20 -15.03
CA ARG A 652 -29.32 10.20 -14.04
C ARG A 652 -29.73 9.37 -12.84
N PHE A 653 -28.98 8.30 -12.58
CA PHE A 653 -29.13 7.47 -11.39
C PHE A 653 -28.10 7.92 -10.35
N VAL A 654 -28.56 8.20 -9.13
CA VAL A 654 -27.73 8.71 -8.03
C VAL A 654 -27.89 7.74 -6.84
N PRO A 655 -26.79 7.29 -6.20
CA PRO A 655 -26.85 6.44 -5.00
C PRO A 655 -27.47 7.13 -3.78
#